data_AF-A0A3B0YE80-F1
#
_entry.id   AF-A0A3B0YE80-F1
#
_cell.length_a   1.000
_cell.length_b   1.000
_cell.length_c   1.000
_cell.angle_alpha   90.00
_cell.angle_beta   90.00
_cell.angle_gamma   90.00
#
_symmetry.space_group_name_H-M   'P 1'
#
loop_
_entity.id
_entity.type
_entity.pdbx_description
1 polymer ?
#
loop_
_entity_poly.entity_id
_entity_poly.type
_entity_poly.pdbx_seq_one_letter_code
_entity_poly.pdbx_strand_id
1 'polypeptide(L)'
;MAEPYVIKMPQLSDTMTEGVVVSWEKNVGDKITRGDIVATVETDKAIMDVEVFRDGFLSGPLTPIDSTVPVGGSIAYVVATADEVNDGDAPAPAAMVNESSVSEDNSPAQEASAAPEVEESTAPDGASYTISMPQLSDTMTEGVLVSWEKNVGDKIVRGDIVAQVETDKAIMDVEVFREGYLSGPLVPADATVPVGGPLAYLVESEDQVIDEQAAPVTVVQAQSSAHADGGADGMAAVSSSVSTTQVVIPADGTPAPRPPGRGATPYARAIAGARGIDLSGLGGTGPGGVIVSADVQNAKPAAAPATAGFPQVDVPGDGRAMSKLEKAISDAMSSSLGMPTFHVTAHIKLAALIKASKAQGASVTVTIAKACAMAMQQFPKMNWCYQPQDKIVERSNVDVGMAVSADGGGLVVPVLRNCESRELDELGEDWKDLVARARKRRLKPEEYSGSTFQISNMGMFGVSHFDAIATPGIAAILAISANAEQGSPFTVTADHRVVNGAEVALYLKALKELIEQPDVWMGPSGPAIPEGDWDYDVVVVGGGPGGEDCARDLVAHGLKVAMINDSPFPGGECLWRGCIPSKAWRAAADRIRDRLHDGHLGITPGKAKLDWSALEGARRNVLETRGDMALKTDKGVKIKYIQGFGRFVDDHTVFVDTSGNQDDPHTRAENADKPNGEPITFGCAVIATGAPPFVPPIPGAVEGLVEGGGVLTSDTVWQLEQQPKKLVVIGGGAIGLEMAQIFQDFGTSVILLEAQDRILAEVEPEIAKHLTGVLNDDPRLTVHTSVKIDKISGKAGAVTVKYKDSDGKAHSAKVDYVIMGTGKRPVLDGLDLDKANVASERSVIKADARCRTSVPHIFAIGDVIGGLMLAHTAGQQGRVAAATILGEDMKYDQDKDCGVIFTRPEAAFVGLSIDQAKAKGIDAVEAKVPMSIDAKAMINNELHGMIKIVADKKTQRIIGVHMLADHADTLIGEAVMMVSGNMTLEQVGHAIHPHPTQTEMFGELARRLGSRLRRSAKMKKVKA
;
A
#
# COMPACT_ATOMS: atom_id res chain seq x y z
N MET A 1 37.33 2.66 -43.07
CA MET A 1 35.98 2.93 -42.52
C MET A 1 36.01 2.46 -41.07
N ALA A 2 35.44 3.21 -40.14
CA ALA A 2 35.26 2.72 -38.77
C ALA A 2 34.06 1.78 -38.75
N GLU A 3 34.11 0.70 -37.98
CA GLU A 3 32.98 -0.23 -37.91
C GLU A 3 31.74 0.47 -37.31
N PRO A 4 30.54 0.24 -37.87
CA PRO A 4 29.28 0.72 -37.30
C PRO A 4 29.14 0.24 -35.86
N TYR A 5 28.74 1.15 -34.97
CA TYR A 5 28.51 0.79 -33.58
C TYR A 5 27.14 0.13 -33.44
N VAL A 6 27.13 -1.14 -33.04
CA VAL A 6 25.90 -1.91 -32.85
C VAL A 6 25.25 -1.50 -31.53
N ILE A 7 24.04 -0.94 -31.59
CA ILE A 7 23.17 -0.77 -30.44
C ILE A 7 22.58 -2.14 -30.14
N LYS A 8 22.75 -2.63 -28.91
CA LYS A 8 22.33 -3.97 -28.49
C LYS A 8 21.24 -3.90 -27.43
N MET A 9 20.37 -4.92 -27.39
CA MET A 9 19.44 -5.13 -26.29
C MET A 9 20.23 -5.30 -24.97
N PRO A 10 20.08 -4.39 -23.98
CA PRO A 10 20.87 -4.43 -22.75
C PRO A 10 20.44 -5.58 -21.83
N GLN A 11 21.39 -6.12 -21.05
CA GLN A 11 21.06 -7.05 -19.96
C GLN A 11 20.67 -6.26 -18.71
N LEU A 12 19.39 -6.33 -18.32
CA LEU A 12 18.84 -5.54 -17.21
C LEU A 12 18.66 -6.34 -15.91
N SER A 13 18.77 -7.68 -15.96
CA SER A 13 18.95 -8.53 -14.78
C SER A 13 19.70 -9.82 -15.14
N ASP A 14 20.30 -10.46 -14.14
CA ASP A 14 21.00 -11.75 -14.29
C ASP A 14 20.09 -12.86 -14.86
N THR A 15 18.78 -12.72 -14.72
CA THR A 15 17.75 -13.65 -15.21
C THR A 15 17.12 -13.25 -16.55
N MET A 16 17.47 -12.07 -17.10
CA MET A 16 16.90 -11.58 -18.36
C MET A 16 17.57 -12.27 -19.53
N THR A 17 16.78 -13.00 -20.33
CA THR A 17 17.21 -13.60 -21.61
C THR A 17 16.82 -12.76 -22.82
N GLU A 18 15.76 -11.95 -22.70
CA GLU A 18 15.17 -11.14 -23.77
C GLU A 18 14.46 -9.89 -23.22
N GLY A 19 14.17 -8.94 -24.12
CA GLY A 19 13.35 -7.75 -23.83
C GLY A 19 12.59 -7.29 -25.08
N VAL A 20 11.56 -6.46 -24.90
CA VAL A 20 10.67 -5.97 -25.97
C VAL A 20 11.00 -4.51 -26.27
N VAL A 21 11.07 -4.12 -27.55
CA VAL A 21 11.23 -2.70 -27.92
C VAL A 21 9.88 -1.99 -27.89
N VAL A 22 9.69 -1.04 -26.96
CA VAL A 22 8.40 -0.32 -26.74
C VAL A 22 8.29 0.94 -27.61
N SER A 23 9.40 1.64 -27.81
CA SER A 23 9.44 2.85 -28.63
C SER A 23 10.84 3.11 -29.15
N TRP A 24 10.91 3.80 -30.29
CA TRP A 24 12.12 4.50 -30.74
C TRP A 24 11.97 5.98 -30.40
N GLU A 25 12.96 6.53 -29.69
CA GLU A 25 13.01 7.94 -29.26
C GLU A 25 13.77 8.82 -30.27
N LYS A 26 14.31 8.20 -31.32
CA LYS A 26 15.07 8.79 -32.44
C LYS A 26 14.67 8.09 -33.74
N ASN A 27 14.63 8.84 -34.84
CA ASN A 27 14.37 8.33 -36.18
C ASN A 27 15.68 7.93 -36.88
N VAL A 28 15.59 7.08 -37.91
CA VAL A 28 16.73 6.83 -38.80
C VAL A 28 17.21 8.15 -39.41
N GLY A 29 18.53 8.36 -39.45
CA GLY A 29 19.15 9.62 -39.85
C GLY A 29 19.29 10.67 -38.74
N ASP A 30 18.66 10.49 -37.57
CA ASP A 30 18.85 11.44 -36.46
C ASP A 30 20.30 11.39 -35.94
N LYS A 31 20.83 12.58 -35.63
CA LYS A 31 22.12 12.70 -34.95
C LYS A 31 21.99 12.25 -33.49
N ILE A 32 22.89 11.37 -33.08
CA ILE A 32 23.07 10.88 -31.71
C ILE A 32 24.27 11.60 -31.10
N THR A 33 24.05 12.21 -29.94
CA THR A 33 25.13 12.60 -29.02
C THR A 33 25.33 11.56 -27.92
N ARG A 34 26.55 11.44 -27.41
CA ARG A 34 26.87 10.57 -26.27
C ARG A 34 25.96 10.88 -25.08
N GLY A 35 25.15 9.91 -24.69
CA GLY A 35 24.15 10.01 -23.62
C GLY A 35 22.72 10.25 -24.10
N ASP A 36 22.50 10.28 -25.42
CA ASP A 36 21.15 10.29 -25.97
C ASP A 36 20.45 8.94 -25.76
N ILE A 37 19.18 9.00 -25.40
CA ILE A 37 18.26 7.87 -25.43
C ILE A 37 17.84 7.65 -26.89
N VAL A 38 17.90 6.40 -27.37
CA VAL A 38 17.51 6.03 -28.74
C VAL A 38 16.24 5.18 -28.81
N ALA A 39 15.96 4.40 -27.76
CA ALA A 39 14.78 3.54 -27.67
C ALA A 39 14.35 3.36 -26.21
N THR A 40 13.12 2.91 -25.98
CA THR A 40 12.66 2.39 -24.68
C THR A 40 12.38 0.91 -24.82
N VAL A 41 12.81 0.10 -23.84
CA VAL A 41 12.60 -1.35 -23.80
C VAL A 41 11.85 -1.78 -22.55
N GLU A 42 11.07 -2.85 -22.64
CA GLU A 42 10.30 -3.46 -21.56
C GLU A 42 10.73 -4.90 -21.32
N THR A 43 10.70 -5.31 -20.06
CA THR A 43 10.91 -6.68 -19.60
C THR A 43 9.79 -7.07 -18.65
N ASP A 44 9.78 -8.34 -18.25
CA ASP A 44 8.99 -8.91 -17.15
C ASP A 44 8.96 -8.12 -15.83
N LYS A 45 9.88 -7.17 -15.62
CA LYS A 45 10.12 -6.47 -14.35
C LYS A 45 10.26 -4.96 -14.46
N ALA A 46 10.62 -4.41 -15.63
CA ALA A 46 10.90 -2.98 -15.77
C ALA A 46 10.69 -2.46 -17.20
N ILE A 47 10.38 -1.16 -17.31
CA ILE A 47 10.46 -0.37 -18.54
C ILE A 47 11.62 0.61 -18.39
N MET A 48 12.56 0.62 -19.34
CA MET A 48 13.81 1.37 -19.23
C MET A 48 14.30 1.94 -20.57
N ASP A 49 14.95 3.09 -20.51
CA ASP A 49 15.49 3.79 -21.66
C ASP A 49 16.86 3.18 -22.10
N VAL A 50 17.08 3.02 -23.40
CA VAL A 50 18.35 2.59 -24.00
C VAL A 50 19.18 3.82 -24.37
N GLU A 51 20.27 4.04 -23.63
CA GLU A 51 21.22 5.14 -23.81
C GLU A 51 22.41 4.73 -24.71
N VAL A 52 22.82 5.59 -25.63
CA VAL A 52 23.97 5.35 -26.52
C VAL A 52 25.16 6.22 -26.16
N PHE A 53 26.28 5.58 -25.85
CA PHE A 53 27.50 6.24 -25.36
C PHE A 53 28.49 6.66 -26.45
N ARG A 54 28.06 6.75 -27.72
CA ARG A 54 28.91 7.08 -28.88
C ARG A 54 28.21 8.04 -29.83
N ASP A 55 28.93 9.08 -30.26
CA ASP A 55 28.44 10.05 -31.23
C ASP A 55 28.33 9.44 -32.64
N GLY A 56 27.31 9.86 -33.40
CA GLY A 56 27.11 9.47 -34.80
C GLY A 56 25.71 9.76 -35.31
N PHE A 57 25.25 8.99 -36.29
CA PHE A 57 23.89 9.03 -36.84
C PHE A 57 23.20 7.67 -36.68
N LEU A 58 21.92 7.67 -36.30
CA LEU A 58 21.15 6.43 -36.17
C LEU A 58 20.94 5.82 -37.57
N SER A 59 21.28 4.55 -37.74
CA SER A 59 21.20 3.81 -39.00
C SER A 59 20.41 2.52 -38.80
N GLY A 60 19.54 2.22 -39.77
CA GLY A 60 18.66 1.06 -39.74
C GLY A 60 19.36 -0.25 -40.17
N PRO A 61 18.60 -1.37 -40.18
CA PRO A 61 17.19 -1.46 -39.78
C PRO A 61 17.00 -1.24 -38.27
N LEU A 62 15.93 -0.52 -37.91
CA LEU A 62 15.46 -0.44 -36.53
C LEU A 62 14.60 -1.67 -36.23
N THR A 63 14.84 -2.31 -35.10
CA THR A 63 14.01 -3.44 -34.67
C THR A 63 12.57 -2.99 -34.40
N PRO A 64 11.52 -3.66 -34.93
CA PRO A 64 10.14 -3.21 -34.80
C PRO A 64 9.68 -2.99 -33.36
N ILE A 65 8.77 -2.04 -33.17
CA ILE A 65 8.07 -1.89 -31.89
C ILE A 65 7.25 -3.18 -31.62
N ASP A 66 7.13 -3.53 -30.34
CA ASP A 66 6.53 -4.75 -29.81
C ASP A 66 7.25 -6.06 -30.19
N SER A 67 8.46 -5.98 -30.76
CA SER A 67 9.27 -7.17 -31.04
C SER A 67 10.24 -7.51 -29.90
N THR A 68 10.29 -8.81 -29.58
CA THR A 68 11.17 -9.40 -28.57
C THR A 68 12.55 -9.67 -29.15
N VAL A 69 13.59 -9.21 -28.45
CA VAL A 69 15.00 -9.36 -28.86
C VAL A 69 15.77 -10.03 -27.72
N PRO A 70 16.59 -11.06 -28.01
CA PRO A 70 17.46 -11.64 -26.99
C PRO A 70 18.50 -10.62 -26.51
N VAL A 71 18.86 -10.71 -25.23
CA VAL A 71 19.92 -9.89 -24.62
C VAL A 71 21.22 -10.00 -25.42
N GLY A 72 21.81 -8.85 -25.75
CA GLY A 72 23.00 -8.76 -26.60
C GLY A 72 22.74 -8.81 -28.11
N GLY A 73 21.50 -9.09 -28.54
CA GLY A 73 21.06 -8.97 -29.94
C GLY A 73 21.08 -7.51 -30.42
N SER A 74 21.34 -7.31 -31.72
CA SER A 74 21.36 -5.98 -32.34
C SER A 74 19.96 -5.41 -32.50
N ILE A 75 19.74 -4.17 -32.03
CA ILE A 75 18.47 -3.45 -32.18
C ILE A 75 18.51 -2.29 -33.19
N ALA A 76 19.70 -1.71 -33.41
CA ALA A 76 19.98 -0.69 -34.43
C ALA A 76 21.50 -0.47 -34.56
N TYR A 77 21.92 0.44 -35.45
CA TYR A 77 23.34 0.79 -35.66
C TYR A 77 23.58 2.30 -35.55
N VAL A 78 24.82 2.68 -35.26
CA VAL A 78 25.28 4.08 -35.32
C VAL A 78 26.47 4.18 -36.27
N VAL A 79 26.35 5.04 -37.26
CA VAL A 79 27.35 5.30 -38.32
C VAL A 79 28.02 6.66 -38.14
N ALA A 80 29.16 6.89 -38.77
CA ALA A 80 30.00 8.06 -38.49
C ALA A 80 29.53 9.33 -39.22
N THR A 81 28.94 9.18 -40.41
CA THR A 81 28.43 10.30 -41.22
C THR A 81 27.00 10.04 -41.68
N ALA A 82 26.25 11.12 -41.97
CA ALA A 82 24.87 11.02 -42.47
C ALA A 82 24.79 10.25 -43.80
N ASP A 83 25.83 10.29 -44.63
CA ASP A 83 25.92 9.58 -45.91
C ASP A 83 26.07 8.05 -45.75
N GLU A 84 26.31 7.54 -44.53
CA GLU A 84 26.42 6.11 -44.20
C GLU A 84 25.10 5.54 -43.63
N VAL A 85 24.04 6.34 -43.55
CA VAL A 85 22.73 5.93 -42.99
C VAL A 85 22.00 5.01 -43.97
N ASN A 86 21.47 3.89 -43.46
CA ASN A 86 20.64 2.95 -44.21
C ASN A 86 19.20 3.02 -43.69
N ASP A 87 18.26 3.38 -44.58
CA ASP A 87 16.84 3.55 -44.25
C ASP A 87 16.05 2.22 -44.14
N GLY A 88 16.73 1.07 -44.25
CA GLY A 88 16.21 -0.23 -43.78
C GLY A 88 15.91 -1.29 -44.84
N ASP A 89 16.30 -1.09 -46.10
CA ASP A 89 15.94 -1.97 -47.23
C ASP A 89 17.14 -2.73 -47.85
N ALA A 90 18.24 -2.87 -47.10
CA ALA A 90 19.43 -3.62 -47.53
C ALA A 90 20.13 -4.34 -46.36
N PRO A 91 20.63 -5.60 -46.54
CA PRO A 91 21.41 -6.29 -45.52
C PRO A 91 22.75 -5.60 -45.22
N ALA A 92 23.26 -5.78 -44.01
CA ALA A 92 24.56 -5.25 -43.61
C ALA A 92 25.72 -5.79 -44.48
N PRO A 93 26.81 -5.01 -44.70
CA PRO A 93 27.95 -5.45 -45.48
C PRO A 93 28.62 -6.70 -44.88
N ALA A 94 28.87 -7.71 -45.72
CA ALA A 94 29.35 -9.01 -45.27
C ALA A 94 30.79 -8.99 -44.73
N ALA A 95 31.00 -9.67 -43.59
CA ALA A 95 32.30 -10.15 -43.12
C ALA A 95 32.28 -11.69 -43.09
N MET A 96 33.44 -12.31 -43.34
CA MET A 96 33.56 -13.71 -43.74
C MET A 96 33.30 -14.75 -42.64
N VAL A 97 32.77 -15.90 -43.05
CA VAL A 97 32.72 -17.15 -42.26
C VAL A 97 33.82 -18.09 -42.73
N ASN A 98 34.48 -18.79 -41.80
CA ASN A 98 35.09 -20.11 -41.97
C ASN A 98 35.22 -20.72 -40.56
N GLU A 99 34.44 -21.77 -40.24
CA GLU A 99 34.83 -23.21 -40.29
C GLU A 99 35.68 -23.68 -39.09
N SER A 100 35.45 -24.84 -38.44
CA SER A 100 34.44 -25.91 -38.63
C SER A 100 34.44 -26.94 -37.47
N SER A 101 33.31 -27.65 -37.28
CA SER A 101 33.19 -29.03 -36.71
C SER A 101 33.49 -29.24 -35.20
N VAL A 102 32.96 -30.24 -34.46
CA VAL A 102 32.11 -31.45 -34.70
C VAL A 102 31.14 -31.52 -33.48
N SER A 103 29.87 -31.97 -33.50
CA SER A 103 29.43 -33.39 -33.59
C SER A 103 27.89 -33.54 -33.52
N GLU A 104 27.41 -34.78 -33.76
CA GLU A 104 26.05 -35.31 -33.56
C GLU A 104 25.87 -35.79 -32.07
N ASP A 105 24.73 -36.26 -31.53
CA ASP A 105 23.64 -37.06 -32.13
C ASP A 105 22.34 -37.13 -31.28
N ASN A 106 21.25 -37.53 -31.94
CA ASN A 106 20.00 -38.18 -31.48
C ASN A 106 18.83 -37.42 -30.82
N SER A 107 17.63 -37.64 -31.41
CA SER A 107 16.27 -37.35 -30.89
C SER A 107 15.65 -38.63 -30.24
N PRO A 108 14.39 -38.67 -29.71
CA PRO A 108 13.11 -38.46 -30.44
C PRO A 108 12.11 -37.53 -29.68
N ALA A 109 11.38 -36.62 -30.34
CA ALA A 109 10.16 -36.81 -31.14
C ALA A 109 8.85 -36.99 -30.33
N GLN A 110 7.86 -36.12 -30.62
CA GLN A 110 6.44 -36.48 -30.55
C GLN A 110 5.63 -35.67 -31.58
N GLU A 111 4.60 -36.31 -32.15
CA GLU A 111 3.95 -35.90 -33.40
C GLU A 111 2.79 -34.92 -33.18
N ALA A 112 2.53 -34.06 -34.17
CA ALA A 112 1.24 -33.39 -34.36
C ALA A 112 0.65 -33.83 -35.71
N SER A 113 -0.47 -34.57 -35.67
CA SER A 113 -1.15 -35.07 -36.87
C SER A 113 -2.16 -34.07 -37.43
N ALA A 114 -2.20 -33.94 -38.76
CA ALA A 114 -3.08 -33.02 -39.48
C ALA A 114 -4.56 -33.46 -39.58
N ALA A 115 -5.45 -32.48 -39.75
CA ALA A 115 -6.75 -32.55 -40.43
C ALA A 115 -7.38 -31.14 -40.48
N PRO A 116 -8.36 -30.85 -41.37
CA PRO A 116 -8.49 -31.26 -42.77
C PRO A 116 -8.71 -30.05 -43.73
N GLU A 117 -8.73 -30.29 -45.04
CA GLU A 117 -9.23 -29.32 -46.02
C GLU A 117 -10.76 -29.16 -45.91
N VAL A 118 -11.29 -27.95 -46.14
CA VAL A 118 -12.71 -27.66 -46.33
C VAL A 118 -12.85 -26.69 -47.52
N GLU A 119 -13.87 -26.92 -48.34
CA GLU A 119 -13.99 -26.40 -49.71
C GLU A 119 -14.26 -24.88 -49.81
N GLU A 120 -13.84 -24.28 -50.94
CA GLU A 120 -13.97 -22.86 -51.24
C GLU A 120 -15.43 -22.40 -51.36
N SER A 121 -15.84 -21.40 -50.58
CA SER A 121 -16.95 -20.52 -50.94
C SER A 121 -16.39 -19.30 -51.68
N THR A 122 -16.69 -19.18 -52.97
CA THR A 122 -16.16 -18.14 -53.87
C THR A 122 -16.41 -16.72 -53.37
N ALA A 123 -15.34 -15.97 -53.10
CA ALA A 123 -15.43 -14.52 -52.88
C ALA A 123 -15.84 -13.80 -54.19
N PRO A 124 -16.56 -12.66 -54.13
CA PRO A 124 -16.89 -11.90 -55.33
C PRO A 124 -15.63 -11.29 -55.99
N ASP A 125 -15.60 -11.27 -57.33
CA ASP A 125 -14.54 -10.59 -58.11
C ASP A 125 -14.49 -9.09 -57.74
N GLY A 126 -13.50 -8.72 -56.92
CA GLY A 126 -13.29 -7.33 -56.45
C GLY A 126 -13.15 -7.16 -54.94
N ALA A 127 -13.38 -8.19 -54.13
CA ALA A 127 -13.22 -8.10 -52.66
C ALA A 127 -11.76 -7.88 -52.23
N SER A 128 -11.47 -6.76 -51.57
CA SER A 128 -10.14 -6.40 -51.05
C SER A 128 -9.88 -6.90 -49.63
N TYR A 129 -10.93 -7.21 -48.87
CA TYR A 129 -10.85 -7.78 -47.54
C TYR A 129 -12.14 -8.52 -47.16
N THR A 130 -12.02 -9.57 -46.36
CA THR A 130 -13.16 -10.29 -45.75
C THR A 130 -13.28 -9.87 -44.28
N ILE A 131 -14.47 -9.42 -43.89
CA ILE A 131 -14.83 -9.16 -42.49
C ILE A 131 -15.34 -10.49 -41.93
N SER A 132 -14.61 -11.10 -41.00
CA SER A 132 -14.94 -12.41 -40.41
C SER A 132 -15.40 -12.29 -38.95
N MET A 133 -16.15 -13.28 -38.48
CA MET A 133 -16.54 -13.44 -37.07
C MET A 133 -15.29 -13.53 -36.16
N PRO A 134 -15.06 -12.57 -35.25
CA PRO A 134 -13.87 -12.57 -34.39
C PRO A 134 -13.94 -13.64 -33.29
N GLN A 135 -12.79 -14.19 -32.89
CA GLN A 135 -12.70 -15.04 -31.70
C GLN A 135 -12.58 -14.18 -30.44
N LEU A 136 -13.67 -14.04 -29.69
CA LEU A 136 -13.74 -13.15 -28.52
C LEU A 136 -13.49 -13.87 -27.18
N SER A 137 -13.38 -15.21 -27.18
CA SER A 137 -12.77 -15.97 -26.07
C SER A 137 -12.23 -17.33 -26.53
N ASP A 138 -11.27 -17.88 -25.77
CA ASP A 138 -10.60 -19.16 -26.04
C ASP A 138 -11.55 -20.37 -26.14
N THR A 139 -12.79 -20.24 -25.63
CA THR A 139 -13.82 -21.29 -25.66
C THR A 139 -14.91 -21.03 -26.71
N MET A 140 -14.84 -19.94 -27.47
CA MET A 140 -15.85 -19.57 -28.46
C MET A 140 -15.60 -20.31 -29.78
N THR A 141 -16.61 -21.02 -30.28
CA THR A 141 -16.60 -21.69 -31.59
C THR A 141 -17.55 -21.05 -32.60
N GLU A 142 -18.58 -20.34 -32.14
CA GLU A 142 -19.57 -19.62 -32.94
C GLU A 142 -20.04 -18.36 -32.19
N GLY A 143 -20.60 -17.39 -32.92
CA GLY A 143 -21.24 -16.19 -32.39
C GLY A 143 -22.50 -15.83 -33.18
N VAL A 144 -23.41 -15.05 -32.58
CA VAL A 144 -24.65 -14.61 -33.22
C VAL A 144 -24.50 -13.15 -33.65
N LEU A 145 -24.87 -12.81 -34.87
CA LEU A 145 -24.88 -11.42 -35.33
C LEU A 145 -26.14 -10.69 -34.82
N VAL A 146 -25.99 -9.63 -34.02
CA VAL A 146 -27.11 -8.88 -33.42
C VAL A 146 -27.60 -7.78 -34.35
N SER A 147 -26.68 -6.97 -34.89
CA SER A 147 -26.99 -5.83 -35.77
C SER A 147 -25.82 -5.52 -36.71
N TRP A 148 -26.14 -4.90 -37.85
CA TRP A 148 -25.17 -4.15 -38.63
C TRP A 148 -25.28 -2.66 -38.25
N GLU A 149 -24.15 -2.04 -37.94
CA GLU A 149 -24.05 -0.60 -37.62
C GLU A 149 -23.72 0.25 -38.86
N LYS A 150 -23.47 -0.42 -40.00
CA LYS A 150 -23.14 0.18 -41.31
C LYS A 150 -23.94 -0.54 -42.40
N ASN A 151 -24.34 0.18 -43.44
CA ASN A 151 -25.10 -0.33 -44.57
C ASN A 151 -24.17 -0.73 -45.73
N VAL A 152 -24.65 -1.56 -46.64
CA VAL A 152 -23.95 -1.82 -47.90
C VAL A 152 -23.75 -0.50 -48.66
N GLY A 153 -22.53 -0.25 -49.12
CA GLY A 153 -22.09 0.99 -49.75
C GLY A 153 -21.52 2.04 -48.78
N ASP A 154 -21.65 1.88 -47.46
CA ASP A 154 -21.03 2.81 -46.51
C ASP A 154 -19.50 2.73 -46.58
N LYS A 155 -18.85 3.90 -46.62
CA LYS A 155 -17.39 4.00 -46.54
C LYS A 155 -16.92 3.75 -45.11
N ILE A 156 -16.12 2.69 -44.93
CA ILE A 156 -15.49 2.30 -43.68
C ILE A 156 -14.11 2.96 -43.58
N VAL A 157 -13.82 3.58 -42.43
CA VAL A 157 -12.48 4.07 -42.08
C VAL A 157 -11.87 3.19 -40.99
N ARG A 158 -10.53 3.21 -40.85
CA ARG A 158 -9.83 2.41 -39.84
C ARG A 158 -10.34 2.75 -38.43
N GLY A 159 -10.97 1.78 -37.78
CA GLY A 159 -11.54 1.89 -36.44
C GLY A 159 -13.05 2.13 -36.39
N ASP A 160 -13.73 2.06 -37.54
CA ASP A 160 -15.20 2.03 -37.56
C ASP A 160 -15.74 0.69 -37.04
N ILE A 161 -16.79 0.76 -36.23
CA ILE A 161 -17.63 -0.38 -35.87
C ILE A 161 -18.56 -0.66 -37.05
N VAL A 162 -18.63 -1.91 -37.50
CA VAL A 162 -19.48 -2.34 -38.63
C VAL A 162 -20.68 -3.16 -38.19
N ALA A 163 -20.60 -3.88 -37.08
CA ALA A 163 -21.64 -4.78 -36.59
C ALA A 163 -21.52 -5.03 -35.08
N GLN A 164 -22.57 -5.54 -34.45
CA GLN A 164 -22.54 -6.11 -33.10
C GLN A 164 -22.74 -7.62 -33.14
N VAL A 165 -21.97 -8.36 -32.33
CA VAL A 165 -22.08 -9.81 -32.18
C VAL A 165 -22.31 -10.22 -30.73
N GLU A 166 -23.23 -11.15 -30.50
CA GLU A 166 -23.53 -11.77 -29.22
C GLU A 166 -22.77 -13.08 -29.06
N THR A 167 -22.17 -13.23 -27.89
CA THR A 167 -21.48 -14.43 -27.42
C THR A 167 -22.21 -15.01 -26.20
N ASP A 168 -21.77 -16.17 -25.72
CA ASP A 168 -22.25 -16.77 -24.47
C ASP A 168 -22.07 -15.90 -23.21
N LYS A 169 -21.32 -14.79 -23.30
CA LYS A 169 -20.92 -13.94 -22.16
C LYS A 169 -21.23 -12.46 -22.33
N ALA A 170 -21.25 -11.92 -23.56
CA ALA A 170 -21.48 -10.50 -23.83
C ALA A 170 -21.88 -10.22 -25.29
N ILE A 171 -22.53 -9.07 -25.52
CA ILE A 171 -22.63 -8.43 -26.83
C ILE A 171 -21.41 -7.51 -27.01
N MET A 172 -20.75 -7.55 -28.16
CA MET A 172 -19.52 -6.81 -28.45
C MET A 172 -19.53 -6.24 -29.87
N ASP A 173 -18.88 -5.10 -30.03
CA ASP A 173 -18.73 -4.39 -31.31
C ASP A 173 -17.63 -5.04 -32.19
N VAL A 174 -17.90 -5.19 -33.48
CA VAL A 174 -16.93 -5.64 -34.51
C VAL A 174 -16.31 -4.41 -35.16
N GLU A 175 -15.08 -4.09 -34.78
CA GLU A 175 -14.27 -2.99 -35.32
C GLU A 175 -13.44 -3.44 -36.54
N VAL A 176 -13.40 -2.61 -37.59
CA VAL A 176 -12.66 -2.90 -38.83
C VAL A 176 -11.45 -1.97 -38.99
N PHE A 177 -10.26 -2.56 -39.02
CA PHE A 177 -8.98 -1.83 -39.07
C PHE A 177 -8.48 -1.49 -40.48
N ARG A 178 -9.34 -1.59 -41.51
CA ARG A 178 -9.02 -1.32 -42.92
C ARG A 178 -10.02 -0.35 -43.53
N GLU A 179 -9.56 0.44 -44.49
CA GLU A 179 -10.41 1.36 -45.24
C GLU A 179 -10.97 0.67 -46.49
N GLY A 180 -12.23 0.98 -46.85
CA GLY A 180 -12.92 0.41 -48.01
C GLY A 180 -14.41 0.75 -48.00
N TYR A 181 -15.17 0.24 -48.97
CA TYR A 181 -16.63 0.31 -48.96
C TYR A 181 -17.21 -1.04 -48.54
N LEU A 182 -18.20 -1.03 -47.64
CA LEU A 182 -18.85 -2.26 -47.18
C LEU A 182 -19.65 -2.88 -48.33
N SER A 183 -19.30 -4.10 -48.73
CA SER A 183 -19.94 -4.85 -49.79
C SER A 183 -20.59 -6.12 -49.26
N GLY A 184 -21.76 -6.44 -49.80
CA GLY A 184 -22.43 -7.69 -49.53
C GLY A 184 -21.77 -8.91 -50.19
N PRO A 185 -22.30 -10.11 -49.93
CA PRO A 185 -23.51 -10.34 -49.16
C PRO A 185 -23.33 -10.18 -47.65
N LEU A 186 -24.22 -9.41 -47.02
CA LEU A 186 -24.29 -9.30 -45.56
C LEU A 186 -24.96 -10.55 -44.97
N VAL A 187 -24.37 -11.11 -43.92
CA VAL A 187 -25.04 -12.08 -43.05
C VAL A 187 -26.26 -11.41 -42.37
N PRO A 188 -27.45 -12.03 -42.36
CA PRO A 188 -28.62 -11.45 -41.70
C PRO A 188 -28.46 -11.41 -40.16
N ALA A 189 -29.09 -10.45 -39.51
CA ALA A 189 -29.21 -10.42 -38.05
C ALA A 189 -29.91 -11.69 -37.53
N ASP A 190 -29.61 -12.06 -36.29
CA ASP A 190 -29.94 -13.31 -35.60
C ASP A 190 -29.29 -14.58 -36.19
N ALA A 191 -28.39 -14.47 -37.18
CA ALA A 191 -27.66 -15.62 -37.72
C ALA A 191 -26.44 -16.00 -36.88
N THR A 192 -26.31 -17.31 -36.59
CA THR A 192 -25.13 -17.90 -35.98
C THR A 192 -24.04 -18.15 -37.03
N VAL A 193 -22.84 -17.64 -36.80
CA VAL A 193 -21.68 -17.78 -37.69
C VAL A 193 -20.50 -18.38 -36.90
N PRO A 194 -19.81 -19.42 -37.43
CA PRO A 194 -18.62 -19.97 -36.77
C PRO A 194 -17.50 -18.93 -36.72
N VAL A 195 -16.66 -19.02 -35.69
CA VAL A 195 -15.47 -18.16 -35.56
C VAL A 195 -14.58 -18.28 -36.82
N GLY A 196 -14.18 -17.14 -37.38
CA GLY A 196 -13.47 -17.04 -38.67
C GLY A 196 -14.35 -17.02 -39.92
N GLY A 197 -15.64 -17.40 -39.82
CA GLY A 197 -16.58 -17.36 -40.94
C GLY A 197 -16.87 -15.94 -41.45
N PRO A 198 -17.12 -15.74 -42.75
CA PRO A 198 -17.34 -14.41 -43.34
C PRO A 198 -18.69 -13.81 -42.91
N LEU A 199 -18.66 -12.53 -42.55
CA LEU A 199 -19.83 -11.69 -42.24
C LEU A 199 -20.18 -10.75 -43.40
N ALA A 200 -19.16 -10.15 -44.04
CA ALA A 200 -19.26 -9.25 -45.18
C ALA A 200 -17.89 -9.06 -45.85
N TYR A 201 -17.81 -8.25 -46.90
CA TYR A 201 -16.56 -7.92 -47.61
C TYR A 201 -16.32 -6.40 -47.66
N LEU A 202 -15.08 -6.00 -47.90
CA LEU A 202 -14.74 -4.64 -48.35
C LEU A 202 -14.32 -4.65 -49.82
N VAL A 203 -14.63 -3.58 -50.53
CA VAL A 203 -14.18 -3.31 -51.91
C VAL A 203 -13.49 -1.95 -52.00
N GLU A 204 -12.68 -1.72 -53.04
CA GLU A 204 -11.83 -0.52 -53.15
C GLU A 204 -12.56 0.72 -53.68
N SER A 205 -13.59 0.54 -54.53
CA SER A 205 -14.43 1.63 -55.04
C SER A 205 -15.93 1.39 -54.87
N GLU A 206 -16.69 2.48 -54.80
CA GLU A 206 -18.17 2.47 -54.68
C GLU A 206 -18.83 1.72 -55.85
N ASP A 207 -18.20 1.74 -57.04
CA ASP A 207 -18.66 1.03 -58.24
C ASP A 207 -18.51 -0.50 -58.19
N GLN A 208 -17.80 -1.03 -57.18
CA GLN A 208 -17.60 -2.47 -56.94
C GLN A 208 -18.52 -3.04 -55.86
N VAL A 209 -19.37 -2.21 -55.24
CA VAL A 209 -20.25 -2.62 -54.14
C VAL A 209 -21.37 -3.52 -54.66
N ILE A 210 -21.49 -4.71 -54.08
CA ILE A 210 -22.55 -5.69 -54.39
C ILE A 210 -23.61 -5.64 -53.28
N ASP A 211 -24.81 -5.18 -53.62
CA ASP A 211 -25.99 -5.19 -52.73
C ASP A 211 -26.83 -6.44 -52.97
N GLU A 212 -26.32 -7.58 -52.49
CA GLU A 212 -27.05 -8.85 -52.41
C GLU A 212 -27.18 -9.27 -50.93
N GLN A 213 -28.27 -9.97 -50.60
CA GLN A 213 -28.50 -10.53 -49.26
C GLN A 213 -28.24 -12.04 -49.31
N ALA A 214 -27.51 -12.57 -48.33
CA ALA A 214 -27.18 -13.99 -48.29
C ALA A 214 -28.45 -14.86 -48.21
N ALA A 215 -28.56 -15.87 -49.08
CA ALA A 215 -29.64 -16.85 -49.01
C ALA A 215 -29.52 -17.70 -47.71
N PRO A 216 -30.64 -18.07 -47.06
CA PRO A 216 -30.60 -18.72 -45.76
C PRO A 216 -29.97 -20.12 -45.82
N VAL A 217 -28.91 -20.34 -45.04
CA VAL A 217 -28.24 -21.64 -44.92
C VAL A 217 -29.14 -22.62 -44.18
N THR A 218 -29.37 -23.79 -44.79
CA THR A 218 -30.28 -24.84 -44.28
C THR A 218 -29.81 -25.46 -42.96
N VAL A 219 -30.69 -25.45 -41.95
CA VAL A 219 -30.52 -26.20 -40.70
C VAL A 219 -30.66 -27.70 -40.96
N VAL A 220 -29.62 -28.48 -40.65
CA VAL A 220 -29.67 -29.96 -40.66
C VAL A 220 -30.07 -30.45 -39.27
N GLN A 221 -31.24 -31.09 -39.15
CA GLN A 221 -31.67 -31.79 -37.93
C GLN A 221 -31.39 -33.29 -37.99
N ALA A 222 -30.72 -33.82 -36.96
CA ALA A 222 -31.00 -35.11 -36.30
C ALA A 222 -29.90 -35.42 -35.25
N GLN A 223 -30.10 -36.11 -34.14
CA GLN A 223 -31.30 -36.49 -33.35
C GLN A 223 -30.76 -36.97 -31.99
N SER A 224 -31.46 -36.72 -30.88
CA SER A 224 -31.24 -37.47 -29.63
C SER A 224 -32.58 -37.88 -29.05
N SER A 225 -32.69 -39.16 -28.68
CA SER A 225 -33.95 -39.85 -28.41
C SER A 225 -34.30 -39.88 -26.93
N ALA A 226 -35.58 -39.64 -26.59
CA ALA A 226 -36.18 -40.05 -25.32
C ALA A 226 -37.53 -40.74 -25.58
N HIS A 227 -37.63 -42.01 -25.21
CA HIS A 227 -38.91 -42.73 -25.08
C HIS A 227 -39.66 -42.22 -23.82
N ALA A 228 -40.95 -41.88 -23.92
CA ALA A 228 -42.11 -42.70 -23.52
C ALA A 228 -42.10 -43.13 -22.03
N ASP A 229 -43.17 -43.01 -21.24
CA ASP A 229 -44.62 -43.14 -21.54
C ASP A 229 -45.42 -42.30 -20.49
N GLY A 230 -46.43 -41.50 -20.85
CA GLY A 230 -47.87 -41.83 -20.70
C GLY A 230 -48.45 -41.45 -19.31
N GLY A 231 -49.60 -40.78 -19.13
CA GLY A 231 -50.60 -40.20 -20.05
C GLY A 231 -51.87 -39.75 -19.29
N ALA A 232 -52.85 -39.19 -20.02
CA ALA A 232 -54.26 -38.89 -19.66
C ALA A 232 -54.70 -37.43 -19.37
N ASP A 233 -55.41 -36.87 -20.36
CA ASP A 233 -56.62 -36.02 -20.35
C ASP A 233 -56.73 -34.71 -19.52
N GLY A 234 -57.29 -33.61 -20.06
CA GLY A 234 -57.79 -33.41 -21.43
C GLY A 234 -58.70 -32.17 -21.59
N MET A 235 -59.04 -31.83 -22.86
CA MET A 235 -60.06 -30.88 -23.32
C MET A 235 -59.86 -29.37 -22.99
N ALA A 236 -60.23 -28.40 -23.84
CA ALA A 236 -60.57 -28.42 -25.28
C ALA A 236 -60.42 -26.99 -25.85
N ALA A 237 -60.24 -26.86 -27.17
CA ALA A 237 -59.99 -25.58 -27.85
C ALA A 237 -61.26 -24.79 -28.23
N VAL A 238 -61.15 -23.47 -28.36
CA VAL A 238 -61.85 -22.73 -29.43
C VAL A 238 -61.04 -21.52 -29.92
N SER A 239 -61.05 -21.36 -31.25
CA SER A 239 -60.48 -20.26 -32.03
C SER A 239 -61.41 -19.04 -32.12
N SER A 240 -60.86 -17.83 -32.33
CA SER A 240 -61.33 -16.95 -33.44
C SER A 240 -60.52 -15.66 -33.60
N SER A 241 -60.37 -15.23 -34.85
CA SER A 241 -59.89 -13.93 -35.33
C SER A 241 -60.73 -12.73 -34.86
N VAL A 242 -60.13 -11.54 -34.74
CA VAL A 242 -60.87 -10.28 -34.52
C VAL A 242 -60.74 -9.35 -35.73
N SER A 243 -61.90 -8.86 -36.19
CA SER A 243 -62.08 -7.95 -37.32
C SER A 243 -61.58 -6.53 -37.03
N THR A 244 -61.13 -5.84 -38.07
CA THR A 244 -61.05 -4.36 -38.08
C THR A 244 -62.41 -3.76 -37.73
N THR A 245 -62.42 -2.78 -36.82
CA THR A 245 -63.61 -2.01 -36.44
C THR A 245 -63.24 -0.53 -36.37
N GLN A 246 -63.88 0.30 -37.19
CA GLN A 246 -63.72 1.76 -37.12
C GLN A 246 -64.39 2.30 -35.86
N VAL A 247 -63.68 3.16 -35.12
CA VAL A 247 -64.23 3.84 -33.93
C VAL A 247 -64.77 5.21 -34.32
N VAL A 248 -66.05 5.44 -34.01
CA VAL A 248 -66.71 6.75 -34.12
C VAL A 248 -66.32 7.63 -32.92
N ILE A 249 -65.99 8.89 -33.16
CA ILE A 249 -65.60 9.86 -32.11
C ILE A 249 -66.84 10.63 -31.61
N PRO A 250 -67.09 10.72 -30.29
CA PRO A 250 -68.09 11.62 -29.71
C PRO A 250 -67.68 13.09 -29.87
N ALA A 251 -68.62 13.98 -30.21
CA ALA A 251 -68.32 15.37 -30.58
C ALA A 251 -67.78 16.27 -29.45
N ASP A 252 -67.96 15.87 -28.17
CA ASP A 252 -67.75 16.75 -27.00
C ASP A 252 -66.52 16.39 -26.12
N GLY A 253 -65.56 15.62 -26.66
CA GLY A 253 -64.35 15.23 -25.91
C GLY A 253 -63.25 16.29 -25.90
N THR A 254 -62.81 16.75 -24.71
CA THR A 254 -61.69 17.69 -24.56
C THR A 254 -60.36 17.07 -25.04
N PRO A 255 -59.65 17.63 -26.03
CA PRO A 255 -58.42 17.03 -26.55
C PRO A 255 -57.26 17.09 -25.53
N ALA A 256 -56.52 15.98 -25.38
CA ALA A 256 -55.39 15.87 -24.47
C ALA A 256 -54.34 16.99 -24.68
N PRO A 257 -53.64 17.48 -23.63
CA PRO A 257 -52.60 18.50 -23.77
C PRO A 257 -51.45 18.02 -24.68
N ARG A 258 -50.69 18.96 -25.26
CA ARG A 258 -49.50 18.59 -26.06
C ARG A 258 -48.34 18.20 -25.13
N PRO A 259 -47.57 17.16 -25.46
CA PRO A 259 -46.33 16.85 -24.74
C PRO A 259 -45.29 17.98 -24.92
N PRO A 260 -44.48 18.32 -23.91
CA PRO A 260 -43.41 19.30 -24.04
C PRO A 260 -42.39 18.88 -25.11
N GLY A 261 -42.00 19.80 -25.99
CA GLY A 261 -40.95 19.57 -26.99
C GLY A 261 -41.31 18.68 -28.18
N ARG A 262 -42.52 18.10 -28.27
CA ARG A 262 -42.96 17.27 -29.40
C ARG A 262 -44.32 17.69 -29.97
N GLY A 263 -44.50 17.47 -31.27
CA GLY A 263 -45.78 17.70 -31.94
C GLY A 263 -46.76 16.54 -31.71
N ALA A 264 -48.06 16.85 -31.68
CA ALA A 264 -49.13 15.86 -31.73
C ALA A 264 -50.25 16.38 -32.61
N THR A 265 -50.73 15.55 -33.54
CA THR A 265 -51.79 15.92 -34.49
C THR A 265 -53.10 16.22 -33.76
N PRO A 266 -53.96 17.14 -34.26
CA PRO A 266 -55.23 17.45 -33.62
C PRO A 266 -56.14 16.23 -33.41
N TYR A 267 -56.13 15.32 -34.39
CA TYR A 267 -56.93 14.08 -34.36
C TYR A 267 -56.40 13.07 -33.32
N ALA A 268 -55.07 12.88 -33.23
CA ALA A 268 -54.46 12.06 -32.18
C ALA A 268 -54.79 12.58 -30.77
N ARG A 269 -54.75 13.90 -30.57
CA ARG A 269 -55.09 14.53 -29.28
C ARG A 269 -56.57 14.37 -28.90
N ALA A 270 -57.47 14.38 -29.87
CA ALA A 270 -58.89 14.11 -29.63
C ALA A 270 -59.12 12.66 -29.19
N ILE A 271 -58.50 11.69 -29.87
CA ILE A 271 -58.58 10.27 -29.51
C ILE A 271 -57.94 10.01 -28.13
N ALA A 272 -56.80 10.65 -27.84
CA ALA A 272 -56.11 10.51 -26.55
C ALA A 272 -56.95 11.06 -25.39
N GLY A 273 -57.57 12.24 -25.58
CA GLY A 273 -58.49 12.83 -24.61
C GLY A 273 -59.72 11.95 -24.36
N ALA A 274 -60.32 11.42 -25.43
CA ALA A 274 -61.47 10.51 -25.34
C ALA A 274 -61.15 9.13 -24.71
N ARG A 275 -59.87 8.71 -24.68
CA ARG A 275 -59.41 7.43 -24.10
C ARG A 275 -58.64 7.58 -22.79
N GLY A 276 -58.43 8.80 -22.28
CA GLY A 276 -57.63 9.04 -21.08
C GLY A 276 -56.14 8.65 -21.21
N ILE A 277 -55.60 8.69 -22.44
CA ILE A 277 -54.21 8.31 -22.73
C ILE A 277 -53.31 9.55 -22.60
N ASP A 278 -52.27 9.46 -21.77
CA ASP A 278 -51.24 10.50 -21.70
C ASP A 278 -50.31 10.43 -22.93
N LEU A 279 -50.03 11.59 -23.51
CA LEU A 279 -49.17 11.77 -24.67
C LEU A 279 -47.71 12.04 -24.29
N SER A 280 -47.40 12.27 -23.01
CA SER A 280 -46.03 12.58 -22.55
C SER A 280 -45.02 11.46 -22.81
N GLY A 281 -45.44 10.20 -22.66
CA GLY A 281 -44.63 9.00 -22.85
C GLY A 281 -44.77 8.31 -24.20
N LEU A 282 -45.55 8.86 -25.15
CA LEU A 282 -45.79 8.21 -26.44
C LEU A 282 -44.70 8.55 -27.48
N GLY A 283 -44.20 7.52 -28.17
CA GLY A 283 -43.43 7.68 -29.39
C GLY A 283 -44.34 8.10 -30.54
N GLY A 284 -43.95 9.13 -31.29
CA GLY A 284 -44.71 9.61 -32.45
C GLY A 284 -44.11 9.08 -33.75
N THR A 285 -44.90 8.36 -34.56
CA THR A 285 -44.44 7.79 -35.84
C THR A 285 -44.58 8.73 -37.04
N GLY A 286 -45.15 9.92 -36.84
CA GLY A 286 -45.27 10.95 -37.89
C GLY A 286 -43.97 11.71 -38.17
N PRO A 287 -43.87 12.41 -39.32
CA PRO A 287 -42.68 13.16 -39.71
C PRO A 287 -42.21 14.14 -38.61
N GLY A 288 -40.93 14.07 -38.25
CA GLY A 288 -40.36 14.87 -37.17
C GLY A 288 -40.72 14.40 -35.75
N GLY A 289 -41.10 13.12 -35.57
CA GLY A 289 -41.46 12.56 -34.26
C GLY A 289 -42.83 13.01 -33.76
N VAL A 290 -43.73 13.38 -34.67
CA VAL A 290 -45.08 13.89 -34.34
C VAL A 290 -46.03 12.74 -34.06
N ILE A 291 -46.74 12.81 -32.94
CA ILE A 291 -47.71 11.77 -32.55
C ILE A 291 -48.94 11.82 -33.48
N VAL A 292 -49.18 10.71 -34.17
CA VAL A 292 -50.33 10.49 -35.08
C VAL A 292 -51.38 9.59 -34.43
N SER A 293 -52.55 9.47 -35.06
CA SER A 293 -53.68 8.73 -34.47
C SER A 293 -53.42 7.23 -34.34
N ALA A 294 -52.55 6.65 -35.18
CA ALA A 294 -52.17 5.24 -35.08
C ALA A 294 -51.45 4.95 -33.75
N ASP A 295 -50.52 5.82 -33.34
CA ASP A 295 -49.76 5.69 -32.09
C ASP A 295 -50.72 5.61 -30.88
N VAL A 296 -51.69 6.52 -30.84
CA VAL A 296 -52.71 6.61 -29.77
C VAL A 296 -53.73 5.46 -29.83
N GLN A 297 -53.97 4.89 -31.01
CA GLN A 297 -54.87 3.74 -31.17
C GLN A 297 -54.21 2.43 -30.72
N ASN A 298 -52.89 2.30 -30.93
CA ASN A 298 -52.08 1.15 -30.54
C ASN A 298 -51.64 1.20 -29.07
N ALA A 299 -51.62 2.38 -28.45
CA ALA A 299 -51.37 2.55 -27.03
C ALA A 299 -52.45 1.87 -26.18
N LYS A 300 -52.04 0.92 -25.33
CA LYS A 300 -52.89 0.38 -24.26
C LYS A 300 -53.12 1.46 -23.20
N PRO A 301 -54.31 1.54 -22.56
CA PRO A 301 -54.49 2.40 -21.40
C PRO A 301 -53.47 1.99 -20.33
N ALA A 302 -52.75 2.96 -19.78
CA ALA A 302 -51.84 2.70 -18.67
C ALA A 302 -52.67 2.17 -17.49
N ALA A 303 -52.45 0.92 -17.09
CA ALA A 303 -52.85 0.48 -15.77
C ALA A 303 -52.11 1.39 -14.78
N ALA A 304 -52.85 2.06 -13.89
CA ALA A 304 -52.25 2.90 -12.87
C ALA A 304 -51.20 2.08 -12.09
N PRO A 305 -50.03 2.63 -11.76
CA PRO A 305 -49.09 1.94 -10.89
C PRO A 305 -49.84 1.54 -9.62
N ALA A 306 -49.78 0.25 -9.27
CA ALA A 306 -50.28 -0.22 -7.99
C ALA A 306 -49.35 0.30 -6.89
N THR A 307 -49.47 1.58 -6.55
CA THR A 307 -49.05 2.06 -5.24
C THR A 307 -49.84 1.24 -4.23
N ALA A 308 -49.13 0.47 -3.41
CA ALA A 308 -49.68 -0.11 -2.19
C ALA A 308 -49.93 1.01 -1.17
N GLY A 309 -50.79 1.96 -1.53
CA GLY A 309 -51.34 2.93 -0.61
C GLY A 309 -52.21 2.17 0.38
N PHE A 310 -51.95 2.39 1.67
CA PHE A 310 -52.88 1.96 2.70
C PHE A 310 -54.28 2.46 2.35
N PRO A 311 -55.34 1.64 2.52
CA PRO A 311 -56.70 2.08 2.21
C PRO A 311 -56.98 3.38 2.96
N GLN A 312 -57.54 4.38 2.26
CA GLN A 312 -57.87 5.66 2.88
C GLN A 312 -58.96 5.44 3.94
N VAL A 313 -58.54 5.37 5.20
CA VAL A 313 -59.45 5.28 6.34
C VAL A 313 -59.90 6.69 6.69
N ASP A 314 -61.17 7.00 6.42
CA ASP A 314 -61.77 8.26 6.87
C ASP A 314 -61.95 8.21 8.40
N VAL A 315 -61.12 8.97 9.11
CA VAL A 315 -61.13 9.06 10.58
C VAL A 315 -62.10 10.16 11.03
N PRO A 316 -63.10 9.88 11.89
CA PRO A 316 -64.01 10.90 12.39
C PRO A 316 -63.32 11.97 13.25
N GLY A 317 -63.45 13.25 12.88
CA GLY A 317 -62.98 14.39 13.67
C GLY A 317 -62.82 15.68 12.87
N ASP A 318 -62.64 16.81 13.55
CA ASP A 318 -62.34 18.11 12.92
C ASP A 318 -60.85 18.19 12.52
N GLY A 319 -60.57 17.96 11.25
CA GLY A 319 -59.21 17.99 10.68
C GLY A 319 -58.81 19.35 10.12
N ARG A 320 -57.49 19.64 10.15
CA ARG A 320 -56.86 20.70 9.33
C ARG A 320 -55.99 20.09 8.24
N ALA A 321 -55.73 20.86 7.19
CA ALA A 321 -54.72 20.49 6.20
C ALA A 321 -53.32 20.37 6.86
N MET A 322 -52.55 19.38 6.40
CA MET A 322 -51.12 19.28 6.72
C MET A 322 -50.37 20.50 6.14
N SER A 323 -49.43 21.03 6.90
CA SER A 323 -48.43 21.96 6.40
C SER A 323 -47.49 21.27 5.42
N LYS A 324 -46.74 22.04 4.62
CA LYS A 324 -45.75 21.49 3.68
C LYS A 324 -44.71 20.59 4.35
N LEU A 325 -44.32 20.91 5.59
CA LEU A 325 -43.38 20.10 6.37
C LEU A 325 -44.01 18.80 6.84
N GLU A 326 -45.23 18.83 7.38
CA GLU A 326 -45.95 17.63 7.82
C GLU A 326 -46.23 16.67 6.66
N LYS A 327 -46.58 17.22 5.48
CA LYS A 327 -46.74 16.40 4.27
C LYS A 327 -45.41 15.77 3.85
N ALA A 328 -44.31 16.53 3.80
CA ALA A 328 -42.99 15.99 3.45
C ALA A 328 -42.51 14.90 4.44
N ILE A 329 -42.81 15.05 5.74
CA ILE A 329 -42.55 14.01 6.75
C ILE A 329 -43.40 12.77 6.47
N SER A 330 -44.69 12.94 6.18
CA SER A 330 -45.60 11.83 5.83
C SER A 330 -45.12 11.05 4.60
N ASP A 331 -44.70 11.76 3.54
CA ASP A 331 -44.20 11.17 2.30
C ASP A 331 -42.86 10.42 2.54
N ALA A 332 -41.95 11.01 3.34
CA ALA A 332 -40.67 10.39 3.70
C ALA A 332 -40.83 9.13 4.58
N MET A 333 -41.65 9.20 5.63
CA MET A 333 -41.91 8.06 6.52
C MET A 333 -42.65 6.93 5.81
N SER A 334 -43.57 7.26 4.89
CA SER A 334 -44.21 6.24 4.03
C SER A 334 -43.21 5.54 3.13
N SER A 335 -42.22 6.28 2.62
CA SER A 335 -41.16 5.73 1.76
C SER A 335 -40.18 4.83 2.52
N SER A 336 -39.90 5.13 3.80
CA SER A 336 -39.08 4.29 4.69
C SER A 336 -39.66 2.89 4.91
N LEU A 337 -40.98 2.70 4.81
CA LEU A 337 -41.63 1.39 4.99
C LEU A 337 -41.22 0.35 3.92
N GLY A 338 -40.69 0.81 2.78
CA GLY A 338 -40.14 -0.04 1.72
C GLY A 338 -38.67 -0.44 1.91
N MET A 339 -38.04 -0.09 3.04
CA MET A 339 -36.68 -0.48 3.38
C MET A 339 -36.70 -1.73 4.28
N PRO A 340 -36.05 -2.84 3.90
CA PRO A 340 -35.94 -4.03 4.75
C PRO A 340 -34.89 -3.76 5.83
N THR A 341 -35.30 -3.11 6.91
CA THR A 341 -34.38 -2.71 7.99
C THR A 341 -34.22 -3.78 9.07
N PHE A 342 -33.03 -3.80 9.66
CA PHE A 342 -32.74 -4.56 10.88
C PHE A 342 -31.99 -3.66 11.88
N HIS A 343 -31.96 -4.09 13.15
CA HIS A 343 -31.43 -3.30 14.26
C HIS A 343 -30.29 -4.05 14.96
N VAL A 344 -29.21 -3.35 15.29
CA VAL A 344 -28.08 -3.88 16.08
C VAL A 344 -27.71 -2.85 17.14
N THR A 345 -27.59 -3.27 18.40
CA THR A 345 -27.27 -2.40 19.53
C THR A 345 -25.95 -2.78 20.18
N ALA A 346 -25.11 -1.78 20.45
CA ALA A 346 -23.93 -1.92 21.31
C ALA A 346 -24.01 -0.95 22.50
N HIS A 347 -23.44 -1.32 23.65
CA HIS A 347 -23.33 -0.43 24.81
C HIS A 347 -21.93 0.21 24.84
N ILE A 348 -21.88 1.53 24.89
CA ILE A 348 -20.65 2.33 24.74
C ILE A 348 -20.53 3.35 25.89
N LYS A 349 -19.39 3.37 26.58
CA LYS A 349 -19.10 4.25 27.71
C LYS A 349 -18.62 5.62 27.22
N LEU A 350 -19.51 6.63 27.30
CA LEU A 350 -19.22 7.99 26.82
C LEU A 350 -18.29 8.83 27.72
N ALA A 351 -17.92 8.35 28.92
CA ALA A 351 -17.25 9.16 29.94
C ALA A 351 -15.92 9.78 29.44
N ALA A 352 -15.07 8.97 28.79
CA ALA A 352 -13.80 9.43 28.23
C ALA A 352 -14.02 10.47 27.12
N LEU A 353 -14.87 10.16 26.13
CA LEU A 353 -15.21 11.07 25.03
C LEU A 353 -15.76 12.41 25.52
N ILE A 354 -16.60 12.41 26.54
CA ILE A 354 -17.17 13.62 27.15
C ILE A 354 -16.07 14.47 27.82
N LYS A 355 -15.09 13.84 28.49
CA LYS A 355 -13.93 14.53 29.08
C LYS A 355 -13.08 15.17 27.97
N ALA A 356 -12.66 14.39 26.97
CA ALA A 356 -11.83 14.86 25.86
C ALA A 356 -12.51 15.98 25.05
N SER A 357 -13.79 15.82 24.69
CA SER A 357 -14.56 16.84 23.96
C SER A 357 -14.63 18.16 24.74
N LYS A 358 -14.82 18.10 26.07
CA LYS A 358 -14.84 19.31 26.91
C LYS A 358 -13.47 19.98 27.02
N ALA A 359 -12.40 19.19 27.12
CA ALA A 359 -11.03 19.72 27.18
C ALA A 359 -10.67 20.52 25.92
N GLN A 360 -11.15 20.08 24.75
CA GLN A 360 -10.94 20.75 23.46
C GLN A 360 -12.05 21.77 23.09
N GLY A 361 -13.04 22.00 23.95
CA GLY A 361 -14.16 22.91 23.64
C GLY A 361 -15.11 22.42 22.53
N ALA A 362 -15.00 21.15 22.14
CA ALA A 362 -15.78 20.50 21.09
C ALA A 362 -17.16 20.03 21.60
N SER A 363 -18.13 19.95 20.67
CA SER A 363 -19.45 19.38 20.98
C SER A 363 -19.40 17.85 20.93
N VAL A 364 -19.78 17.18 22.03
CA VAL A 364 -19.82 15.70 22.12
C VAL A 364 -20.54 15.05 20.93
N THR A 365 -21.59 15.67 20.39
CA THR A 365 -22.32 15.11 19.23
C THR A 365 -21.50 15.22 17.93
N VAL A 366 -20.71 16.30 17.76
CA VAL A 366 -19.76 16.44 16.64
C VAL A 366 -18.61 15.45 16.79
N THR A 367 -18.10 15.26 18.02
CA THR A 367 -17.08 14.25 18.31
C THR A 367 -17.55 12.83 17.95
N ILE A 368 -18.80 12.50 18.27
CA ILE A 368 -19.41 11.21 17.86
C ILE A 368 -19.58 11.14 16.34
N ALA A 369 -19.96 12.23 15.66
CA ALA A 369 -20.04 12.27 14.20
C ALA A 369 -18.68 12.03 13.51
N LYS A 370 -17.60 12.64 14.03
CA LYS A 370 -16.23 12.39 13.57
C LYS A 370 -15.81 10.94 13.82
N ALA A 371 -16.09 10.38 15.00
CA ALA A 371 -15.83 8.98 15.30
C ALA A 371 -16.61 8.01 14.37
N CYS A 372 -17.86 8.33 14.02
CA CYS A 372 -18.64 7.56 13.03
C CYS A 372 -17.97 7.60 11.65
N ALA A 373 -17.52 8.78 11.19
CA ALA A 373 -16.83 8.93 9.91
C ALA A 373 -15.48 8.19 9.88
N MET A 374 -14.72 8.19 10.98
CA MET A 374 -13.48 7.42 11.10
C MET A 374 -13.74 5.90 11.11
N ALA A 375 -14.79 5.43 11.78
CA ALA A 375 -15.20 4.02 11.70
C ALA A 375 -15.63 3.63 10.27
N MET A 376 -16.22 4.55 9.49
CA MET A 376 -16.57 4.33 8.09
C MET A 376 -15.37 4.26 7.15
N GLN A 377 -14.21 4.84 7.50
CA GLN A 377 -12.97 4.63 6.72
C GLN A 377 -12.51 3.16 6.80
N GLN A 378 -12.80 2.45 7.90
CA GLN A 378 -12.54 1.02 8.05
C GLN A 378 -13.69 0.16 7.48
N PHE A 379 -14.93 0.64 7.57
CA PHE A 379 -16.14 -0.08 7.14
C PHE A 379 -16.97 0.75 6.13
N PRO A 380 -16.47 0.97 4.90
CA PRO A 380 -17.07 1.92 3.95
C PRO A 380 -18.51 1.58 3.53
N LYS A 381 -18.91 0.31 3.62
CA LYS A 381 -20.28 -0.13 3.31
C LYS A 381 -21.36 0.57 4.15
N MET A 382 -21.02 1.02 5.36
CA MET A 382 -21.92 1.78 6.23
C MET A 382 -22.29 3.17 5.67
N ASN A 383 -21.56 3.64 4.64
CA ASN A 383 -21.75 4.93 3.97
C ASN A 383 -22.40 4.81 2.57
N TRP A 384 -22.57 3.57 2.07
CA TRP A 384 -23.17 3.28 0.76
C TRP A 384 -24.69 3.53 0.78
N CYS A 385 -25.37 3.30 -0.35
CA CYS A 385 -26.82 3.15 -0.34
C CYS A 385 -27.33 2.22 -1.44
N TYR A 386 -28.55 1.71 -1.25
CA TYR A 386 -29.31 1.06 -2.31
C TYR A 386 -30.04 2.11 -3.16
N GLN A 387 -29.78 2.10 -4.47
CA GLN A 387 -30.56 2.81 -5.46
C GLN A 387 -31.60 1.84 -6.05
N PRO A 388 -32.91 2.18 -6.03
CA PRO A 388 -33.93 1.41 -6.75
C PRO A 388 -33.52 1.26 -8.22
N GLN A 389 -33.68 0.05 -8.79
CA GLN A 389 -32.98 -0.51 -9.98
C GLN A 389 -31.75 -1.37 -9.64
N ASP A 390 -31.82 -2.15 -8.55
CA ASP A 390 -30.86 -3.21 -8.19
C ASP A 390 -29.37 -2.79 -8.20
N LYS A 391 -29.12 -1.54 -7.79
CA LYS A 391 -27.80 -0.91 -7.80
C LYS A 391 -27.38 -0.47 -6.41
N ILE A 392 -26.14 -0.81 -6.02
CA ILE A 392 -25.47 -0.21 -4.87
C ILE A 392 -24.67 1.00 -5.34
N VAL A 393 -24.75 2.10 -4.59
CA VAL A 393 -23.96 3.32 -4.83
C VAL A 393 -22.92 3.45 -3.72
N GLU A 394 -21.66 3.26 -4.10
CA GLU A 394 -20.51 3.48 -3.23
C GLU A 394 -20.22 4.98 -3.11
N ARG A 395 -19.80 5.42 -1.91
CA ARG A 395 -19.56 6.84 -1.60
C ARG A 395 -18.29 7.00 -0.77
N SER A 396 -17.39 7.88 -1.20
CA SER A 396 -16.11 8.16 -0.53
C SER A 396 -16.18 9.25 0.54
N ASN A 397 -17.12 10.19 0.42
CA ASN A 397 -17.34 11.27 1.39
C ASN A 397 -18.35 10.86 2.47
N VAL A 398 -18.13 11.26 3.72
CA VAL A 398 -19.05 10.99 4.84
C VAL A 398 -19.74 12.27 5.29
N ASP A 399 -21.02 12.39 4.94
CA ASP A 399 -21.85 13.56 5.27
C ASP A 399 -22.90 13.18 6.32
N VAL A 400 -22.71 13.67 7.54
CA VAL A 400 -23.49 13.26 8.71
C VAL A 400 -24.66 14.22 8.96
N GLY A 401 -25.88 13.74 8.72
CA GLY A 401 -27.11 14.43 9.08
C GLY A 401 -27.43 14.28 10.57
N MET A 402 -27.62 15.38 11.29
CA MET A 402 -27.86 15.35 12.74
C MET A 402 -29.14 16.10 13.11
N ALA A 403 -30.04 15.44 13.84
CA ALA A 403 -31.38 15.94 14.08
C ALA A 403 -31.44 17.09 15.11
N VAL A 404 -32.10 18.20 14.75
CA VAL A 404 -32.23 19.42 15.57
C VAL A 404 -33.69 19.88 15.62
N SER A 405 -34.19 20.18 16.82
CA SER A 405 -35.53 20.76 17.02
C SER A 405 -35.58 22.21 16.55
N ALA A 406 -36.64 22.59 15.81
CA ALA A 406 -36.85 23.95 15.33
C ALA A 406 -37.73 24.78 16.27
N ASP A 407 -37.49 26.10 16.27
CA ASP A 407 -38.31 27.06 17.01
C ASP A 407 -39.75 27.04 16.45
N GLY A 408 -40.74 26.84 17.32
CA GLY A 408 -42.14 26.62 16.90
C GLY A 408 -42.45 25.20 16.43
N GLY A 409 -41.65 24.21 16.83
CA GLY A 409 -41.91 22.78 16.64
C GLY A 409 -41.37 22.19 15.33
N GLY A 410 -41.38 20.86 15.23
CA GLY A 410 -40.85 20.13 14.08
C GLY A 410 -39.33 19.90 14.12
N LEU A 411 -38.87 18.97 13.28
CA LEU A 411 -37.49 18.50 13.22
C LEU A 411 -36.82 18.97 11.93
N VAL A 412 -35.57 19.40 12.01
CA VAL A 412 -34.71 19.72 10.86
C VAL A 412 -33.41 18.94 11.01
N VAL A 413 -32.88 18.41 9.91
CA VAL A 413 -31.64 17.60 9.91
C VAL A 413 -30.56 18.36 9.14
N PRO A 414 -29.87 19.35 9.74
CA PRO A 414 -28.64 19.89 9.16
C PRO A 414 -27.61 18.79 8.89
N VAL A 415 -26.87 18.93 7.79
CA VAL A 415 -25.85 17.97 7.34
C VAL A 415 -24.47 18.58 7.48
N LEU A 416 -23.62 17.92 8.28
CA LEU A 416 -22.21 18.25 8.44
C LEU A 416 -21.41 17.53 7.35
N ARG A 417 -20.61 18.27 6.56
CA ARG A 417 -20.00 17.76 5.32
C ARG A 417 -18.55 17.29 5.48
N ASN A 418 -18.18 16.22 4.77
CA ASN A 418 -16.84 15.63 4.69
C ASN A 418 -16.20 15.41 6.08
N CYS A 419 -16.94 14.76 6.98
CA CYS A 419 -16.52 14.54 8.36
C CYS A 419 -15.24 13.68 8.46
N GLU A 420 -14.97 12.84 7.47
CA GLU A 420 -13.78 11.99 7.42
C GLU A 420 -12.49 12.81 7.23
N SER A 421 -12.52 13.88 6.43
CA SER A 421 -11.32 14.62 6.01
C SER A 421 -11.07 15.94 6.76
N ARG A 422 -12.02 16.41 7.57
CA ARG A 422 -11.94 17.70 8.29
C ARG A 422 -11.57 17.55 9.76
N GLU A 423 -10.94 18.56 10.32
CA GLU A 423 -10.55 18.58 11.73
C GLU A 423 -11.73 18.89 12.67
N LEU A 424 -11.59 18.48 13.93
CA LEU A 424 -12.64 18.62 14.95
C LEU A 424 -13.09 20.07 15.17
N ASP A 425 -12.15 21.00 15.15
CA ASP A 425 -12.43 22.43 15.37
C ASP A 425 -13.25 23.01 14.21
N GLU A 426 -12.87 22.75 12.96
CA GLU A 426 -13.61 23.18 11.77
C GLU A 426 -15.05 22.64 11.77
N LEU A 427 -15.20 21.35 12.12
CA LEU A 427 -16.49 20.69 12.23
C LEU A 427 -17.32 21.29 13.39
N GLY A 428 -16.66 21.68 14.48
CA GLY A 428 -17.28 22.31 15.64
C GLY A 428 -17.77 23.73 15.39
N GLU A 429 -17.06 24.53 14.59
CA GLU A 429 -17.49 25.88 14.19
C GLU A 429 -18.66 25.84 13.21
N ASP A 430 -18.55 25.03 12.15
CA ASP A 430 -19.60 24.80 11.14
C ASP A 430 -20.91 24.32 11.81
N TRP A 431 -20.80 23.36 12.74
CA TRP A 431 -21.96 22.88 13.49
C TRP A 431 -22.64 23.96 14.36
N LYS A 432 -21.88 24.88 14.98
CA LYS A 432 -22.45 25.98 15.77
C LYS A 432 -23.32 26.91 14.90
N ASP A 433 -22.86 27.25 13.70
CA ASP A 433 -23.64 28.05 12.75
C ASP A 433 -24.85 27.28 12.19
N LEU A 434 -24.65 26.04 11.71
CA LEU A 434 -25.71 25.19 11.19
C LEU A 434 -26.86 25.03 12.20
N VAL A 435 -26.57 24.74 13.48
CA VAL A 435 -27.59 24.64 14.54
C VAL A 435 -28.33 25.97 14.76
N ALA A 436 -27.61 27.08 14.78
CA ALA A 436 -28.20 28.41 14.99
C ALA A 436 -29.16 28.82 13.85
N ARG A 437 -28.87 28.38 12.62
CA ARG A 437 -29.73 28.59 11.44
C ARG A 437 -30.84 27.55 11.32
N ALA A 438 -30.59 26.29 11.69
CA ALA A 438 -31.58 25.20 11.72
C ALA A 438 -32.74 25.51 12.66
N ARG A 439 -32.47 25.96 13.89
CA ARG A 439 -33.51 26.35 14.87
C ARG A 439 -34.45 27.41 14.32
N LYS A 440 -33.90 28.41 13.62
CA LYS A 440 -34.64 29.51 12.98
C LYS A 440 -35.25 29.15 11.62
N ARG A 441 -35.11 27.90 11.16
CA ARG A 441 -35.54 27.39 9.84
C ARG A 441 -34.95 28.19 8.66
N ARG A 442 -33.65 28.52 8.72
CA ARG A 442 -32.91 29.35 7.74
C ARG A 442 -31.78 28.59 7.01
N LEU A 443 -31.90 27.27 6.88
CA LEU A 443 -30.98 26.46 6.08
C LEU A 443 -31.35 26.52 4.59
N LYS A 444 -30.33 26.49 3.73
CA LYS A 444 -30.43 26.28 2.28
C LYS A 444 -30.76 24.81 1.99
N PRO A 445 -31.37 24.47 0.84
CA PRO A 445 -31.65 23.08 0.46
C PRO A 445 -30.44 22.13 0.60
N GLU A 446 -29.25 22.57 0.16
CA GLU A 446 -27.99 21.82 0.23
C GLU A 446 -27.52 21.50 1.67
N GLU A 447 -28.00 22.24 2.68
CA GLU A 447 -27.54 22.12 4.07
C GLU A 447 -28.41 21.15 4.91
N TYR A 448 -29.53 20.66 4.36
CA TYR A 448 -30.42 19.68 5.01
C TYR A 448 -30.81 18.48 4.12
N SER A 449 -30.18 18.32 2.96
CA SER A 449 -30.44 17.22 2.02
C SER A 449 -29.17 16.44 1.69
N GLY A 450 -29.31 15.19 1.25
CA GLY A 450 -28.17 14.38 0.81
C GLY A 450 -27.13 14.10 1.89
N SER A 451 -27.54 13.82 3.14
CA SER A 451 -26.67 13.12 4.10
C SER A 451 -26.45 11.68 3.65
N THR A 452 -25.27 11.13 3.93
CA THR A 452 -24.93 9.73 3.62
C THR A 452 -25.15 8.83 4.83
N PHE A 453 -25.05 9.39 6.04
CA PHE A 453 -25.35 8.75 7.32
C PHE A 453 -26.12 9.72 8.23
N GLN A 454 -26.89 9.21 9.19
CA GLN A 454 -27.68 10.05 10.11
C GLN A 454 -27.46 9.66 11.57
N ILE A 455 -27.50 10.66 12.46
CA ILE A 455 -27.42 10.48 13.91
C ILE A 455 -28.62 11.19 14.57
N SER A 456 -29.34 10.43 15.39
CA SER A 456 -30.33 10.93 16.34
C SER A 456 -29.81 10.72 17.77
N ASN A 457 -29.84 11.76 18.58
CA ASN A 457 -29.38 11.69 19.98
C ASN A 457 -30.53 12.09 20.91
N MET A 458 -31.11 11.11 21.59
CA MET A 458 -32.12 11.33 22.63
C MET A 458 -31.61 11.11 24.05
N GLY A 459 -30.33 10.73 24.22
CA GLY A 459 -29.76 10.49 25.54
C GLY A 459 -29.80 11.70 26.49
N MET A 460 -29.75 12.91 25.93
CA MET A 460 -29.93 14.16 26.69
C MET A 460 -31.34 14.36 27.26
N PHE A 461 -32.34 13.61 26.80
CA PHE A 461 -33.72 13.65 27.29
C PHE A 461 -34.07 12.49 28.26
N GLY A 462 -33.08 11.67 28.65
CA GLY A 462 -33.30 10.54 29.56
C GLY A 462 -34.00 9.34 28.93
N VAL A 463 -34.08 9.27 27.59
CA VAL A 463 -34.69 8.16 26.86
C VAL A 463 -33.79 6.92 26.96
N SER A 464 -34.26 5.86 27.61
CA SER A 464 -33.49 4.63 27.84
C SER A 464 -33.23 3.80 26.58
N HIS A 465 -34.16 3.83 25.63
CA HIS A 465 -34.06 3.13 24.35
C HIS A 465 -35.00 3.80 23.33
N PHE A 466 -34.55 3.94 22.09
CA PHE A 466 -35.41 4.28 20.95
C PHE A 466 -34.80 3.78 19.64
N ASP A 467 -35.67 3.47 18.68
CA ASP A 467 -35.28 3.12 17.31
C ASP A 467 -35.39 4.34 16.41
N ALA A 468 -34.34 4.60 15.62
CA ALA A 468 -34.35 5.64 14.60
C ALA A 468 -34.77 5.05 13.25
N ILE A 469 -35.66 5.73 12.53
CA ILE A 469 -36.17 5.26 11.23
C ILE A 469 -35.17 5.65 10.13
N ALA A 470 -34.59 4.67 9.44
CA ALA A 470 -33.75 4.92 8.27
C ALA A 470 -34.60 5.52 7.13
N THR A 471 -34.02 6.44 6.36
CA THR A 471 -34.70 7.10 5.23
C THR A 471 -34.07 6.67 3.89
N PRO A 472 -34.84 6.63 2.78
CA PRO A 472 -34.28 6.22 1.49
C PRO A 472 -33.07 7.06 1.08
N GLY A 473 -31.98 6.40 0.67
CA GLY A 473 -30.73 7.04 0.25
C GLY A 473 -29.56 6.96 1.25
N ILE A 474 -29.76 6.39 2.44
CA ILE A 474 -28.68 6.04 3.40
C ILE A 474 -28.67 4.53 3.66
N ALA A 475 -27.50 3.94 3.95
CA ALA A 475 -27.43 2.55 4.42
C ALA A 475 -27.93 2.40 5.86
N ALA A 476 -27.70 3.39 6.72
CA ALA A 476 -27.98 3.28 8.15
C ALA A 476 -28.21 4.63 8.86
N ILE A 477 -28.88 4.57 10.02
CA ILE A 477 -29.03 5.66 10.99
C ILE A 477 -28.65 5.17 12.40
N LEU A 478 -28.00 6.02 13.18
CA LEU A 478 -27.59 5.74 14.56
C LEU A 478 -28.49 6.46 15.57
N ALA A 479 -29.06 5.69 16.50
CA ALA A 479 -29.79 6.16 17.67
C ALA A 479 -28.90 6.11 18.93
N ILE A 480 -28.76 7.24 19.62
CA ILE A 480 -27.95 7.37 20.85
C ILE A 480 -28.89 7.61 22.04
N SER A 481 -29.03 6.59 22.88
CA SER A 481 -29.89 6.60 24.07
C SER A 481 -29.16 7.09 25.33
N ALA A 482 -29.88 7.24 26.44
CA ALA A 482 -29.36 7.72 27.71
C ALA A 482 -28.36 6.71 28.32
N ASN A 483 -27.42 7.22 29.11
CA ASN A 483 -26.35 6.40 29.68
C ASN A 483 -26.89 5.43 30.75
N ALA A 484 -26.66 4.14 30.55
CA ALA A 484 -26.95 3.08 31.53
C ALA A 484 -25.65 2.60 32.21
N GLU A 485 -25.78 1.71 33.20
CA GLU A 485 -24.64 1.14 33.94
C GLU A 485 -23.62 0.40 33.04
N GLN A 486 -24.10 -0.23 31.97
CA GLN A 486 -23.26 -0.91 30.97
C GLN A 486 -22.69 0.04 29.90
N GLY A 487 -23.05 1.33 29.94
CA GLY A 487 -22.80 2.34 28.90
C GLY A 487 -24.10 2.82 28.24
N SER A 488 -24.00 3.82 27.36
CA SER A 488 -25.14 4.28 26.54
C SER A 488 -25.46 3.27 25.42
N PRO A 489 -26.74 2.91 25.21
CA PRO A 489 -27.14 2.13 24.04
C PRO A 489 -26.99 2.93 22.74
N PHE A 490 -26.19 2.39 21.83
CA PHE A 490 -26.02 2.84 20.44
C PHE A 490 -26.71 1.82 19.54
N THR A 491 -27.91 2.14 19.05
CA THR A 491 -28.69 1.28 18.14
C THR A 491 -28.52 1.76 16.71
N VAL A 492 -28.04 0.91 15.82
CA VAL A 492 -27.99 1.16 14.38
C VAL A 492 -29.19 0.49 13.72
N THR A 493 -29.98 1.26 13.00
CA THR A 493 -30.99 0.77 12.05
C THR A 493 -30.39 0.77 10.66
N ALA A 494 -30.28 -0.40 10.02
CA ALA A 494 -29.57 -0.57 8.75
C ALA A 494 -30.42 -1.28 7.69
N ASP A 495 -30.22 -0.93 6.41
CA ASP A 495 -30.87 -1.55 5.25
C ASP A 495 -30.16 -2.86 4.87
N HIS A 496 -30.88 -3.98 4.99
CA HIS A 496 -30.36 -5.33 4.72
C HIS A 496 -30.00 -5.58 3.24
N ARG A 497 -30.32 -4.65 2.33
CA ARG A 497 -29.85 -4.69 0.93
C ARG A 497 -28.41 -4.22 0.76
N VAL A 498 -27.89 -3.44 1.72
CA VAL A 498 -26.57 -2.78 1.63
C VAL A 498 -25.55 -3.41 2.57
N VAL A 499 -25.96 -3.71 3.80
CA VAL A 499 -25.10 -4.25 4.86
C VAL A 499 -25.76 -5.42 5.58
N ASN A 500 -24.96 -6.33 6.12
CA ASN A 500 -25.43 -7.45 6.94
C ASN A 500 -25.11 -7.27 8.44
N GLY A 501 -25.68 -8.15 9.28
CA GLY A 501 -25.52 -8.08 10.74
C GLY A 501 -24.08 -8.17 11.24
N ALA A 502 -23.19 -8.90 10.56
CA ALA A 502 -21.78 -9.01 10.95
C ALA A 502 -21.02 -7.70 10.63
N GLU A 503 -21.30 -7.07 9.49
CA GLU A 503 -20.70 -5.79 9.10
C GLU A 503 -21.09 -4.67 10.07
N VAL A 504 -22.36 -4.58 10.45
CA VAL A 504 -22.84 -3.61 11.45
C VAL A 504 -22.24 -3.89 12.83
N ALA A 505 -22.08 -5.15 13.23
CA ALA A 505 -21.44 -5.51 14.50
C ALA A 505 -19.95 -5.14 14.54
N LEU A 506 -19.21 -5.35 13.44
CA LEU A 506 -17.80 -4.94 13.32
C LEU A 506 -17.65 -3.41 13.32
N TYR A 507 -18.53 -2.70 12.61
CA TYR A 507 -18.58 -1.23 12.65
C TYR A 507 -18.86 -0.70 14.07
N LEU A 508 -19.85 -1.26 14.78
CA LEU A 508 -20.15 -0.88 16.16
C LEU A 508 -19.00 -1.19 17.13
N LYS A 509 -18.21 -2.25 16.87
CA LYS A 509 -16.98 -2.54 17.63
C LYS A 509 -15.93 -1.43 17.43
N ALA A 510 -15.63 -1.07 16.18
CA ALA A 510 -14.66 -0.01 15.88
C ALA A 510 -15.13 1.37 16.40
N LEU A 511 -16.43 1.68 16.30
CA LEU A 511 -17.01 2.89 16.86
C LEU A 511 -16.91 2.91 18.41
N LYS A 512 -17.13 1.77 19.07
CA LYS A 512 -16.94 1.62 20.52
C LYS A 512 -15.48 1.87 20.92
N GLU A 513 -14.52 1.30 20.19
CA GLU A 513 -13.09 1.52 20.43
C GLU A 513 -12.72 3.02 20.29
N LEU A 514 -13.15 3.69 19.21
CA LEU A 514 -12.91 5.14 18.99
C LEU A 514 -13.57 6.05 20.05
N ILE A 515 -14.72 5.66 20.60
CA ILE A 515 -15.44 6.45 21.61
C ILE A 515 -14.89 6.22 23.02
N GLU A 516 -14.52 4.98 23.36
CA GLU A 516 -13.98 4.63 24.68
C GLU A 516 -12.50 5.01 24.82
N GLN A 517 -11.77 5.20 23.70
CA GLN A 517 -10.36 5.61 23.66
C GLN A 517 -10.15 6.88 22.80
N PRO A 518 -10.71 8.05 23.20
CA PRO A 518 -10.65 9.27 22.41
C PRO A 518 -9.23 9.79 22.18
N ASP A 519 -8.31 9.64 23.15
CA ASP A 519 -6.97 10.24 23.09
C ASP A 519 -6.08 9.65 21.96
N VAL A 520 -6.48 8.52 21.37
CA VAL A 520 -5.85 7.89 20.21
C VAL A 520 -5.94 8.81 18.98
N TRP A 521 -7.11 9.43 18.78
CA TRP A 521 -7.41 10.22 17.58
C TRP A 521 -7.63 11.71 17.86
N MET A 522 -8.20 12.06 19.01
CA MET A 522 -8.33 13.46 19.46
C MET A 522 -7.02 14.03 19.99
N GLY A 523 -6.06 13.18 20.38
CA GLY A 523 -4.88 13.59 21.13
C GLY A 523 -5.11 13.73 22.64
N PRO A 524 -4.06 14.04 23.42
CA PRO A 524 -4.13 14.04 24.88
C PRO A 524 -5.19 15.00 25.43
N SER A 525 -6.07 14.53 26.30
CA SER A 525 -7.05 15.36 27.02
C SER A 525 -6.47 16.13 28.24
N GLY A 526 -5.16 16.37 28.23
CA GLY A 526 -4.35 16.95 29.31
C GLY A 526 -2.99 16.25 29.44
N PRO A 527 -2.11 16.69 30.37
CA PRO A 527 -0.91 15.92 30.73
C PRO A 527 -1.30 14.52 31.25
N ALA A 528 -0.46 13.52 31.02
CA ALA A 528 -0.77 12.13 31.37
C ALA A 528 -0.68 11.83 32.87
N ILE A 529 0.01 12.70 33.64
CA ILE A 529 0.27 12.56 35.07
C ILE A 529 -1.02 12.74 35.87
N PRO A 530 -1.50 11.72 36.62
CA PRO A 530 -2.67 11.86 37.49
C PRO A 530 -2.38 12.72 38.72
N GLU A 531 -3.41 13.35 39.27
CA GLU A 531 -3.32 14.09 40.54
C GLU A 531 -2.96 13.14 41.70
N GLY A 532 -1.90 13.47 42.45
CA GLY A 532 -1.45 12.73 43.63
C GLY A 532 -0.22 13.37 44.27
N ASP A 533 0.17 12.87 45.45
CA ASP A 533 1.39 13.24 46.17
C ASP A 533 2.46 12.18 45.90
N TRP A 534 3.13 12.29 44.76
CA TRP A 534 4.06 11.28 44.23
C TRP A 534 5.51 11.59 44.61
N ASP A 535 6.33 10.56 44.84
CA ASP A 535 7.77 10.74 45.03
C ASP A 535 8.43 11.32 43.77
N TYR A 536 7.93 10.99 42.57
CA TYR A 536 8.36 11.56 41.29
C TYR A 536 7.17 11.76 40.35
N ASP A 537 7.21 12.81 39.53
CA ASP A 537 6.20 13.02 38.48
C ASP A 537 6.28 11.90 37.44
N VAL A 538 7.50 11.49 37.08
CA VAL A 538 7.77 10.39 36.15
C VAL A 538 8.93 9.52 36.64
N VAL A 539 8.79 8.20 36.50
CA VAL A 539 9.90 7.25 36.63
C VAL A 539 10.21 6.61 35.28
N VAL A 540 11.49 6.65 34.90
CA VAL A 540 12.01 5.97 33.69
C VAL A 540 12.77 4.72 34.11
N VAL A 541 12.36 3.55 33.63
CA VAL A 541 12.98 2.25 33.94
C VAL A 541 13.84 1.82 32.76
N GLY A 542 15.15 2.06 32.84
CA GLY A 542 16.14 1.80 31.81
C GLY A 542 16.84 3.10 31.35
N GLY A 543 18.15 3.19 31.60
CA GLY A 543 19.00 4.33 31.22
C GLY A 543 19.68 4.18 29.87
N GLY A 544 18.98 3.63 28.88
CA GLY A 544 19.44 3.57 27.48
C GLY A 544 19.01 4.81 26.67
N PRO A 545 19.35 4.89 25.37
CA PRO A 545 19.11 6.09 24.55
C PRO A 545 17.68 6.65 24.59
N GLY A 546 16.66 5.77 24.56
CA GLY A 546 15.27 6.20 24.68
C GLY A 546 14.91 6.73 26.06
N GLY A 547 15.38 6.08 27.12
CA GLY A 547 15.14 6.50 28.50
C GLY A 547 15.87 7.79 28.87
N GLU A 548 17.12 7.94 28.44
CA GLU A 548 17.90 9.17 28.59
C GLU A 548 17.24 10.37 27.90
N ASP A 549 16.86 10.23 26.61
CA ASP A 549 16.21 11.32 25.87
C ASP A 549 14.85 11.67 26.51
N CYS A 550 14.04 10.68 26.88
CA CYS A 550 12.77 10.90 27.56
C CYS A 550 12.96 11.63 28.91
N ALA A 551 13.87 11.16 29.76
CA ALA A 551 14.11 11.74 31.07
C ALA A 551 14.65 13.18 30.98
N ARG A 552 15.57 13.46 30.04
CA ARG A 552 16.12 14.80 29.82
C ARG A 552 15.07 15.80 29.36
N ASP A 553 14.19 15.38 28.43
CA ASP A 553 13.15 16.24 27.89
C ASP A 553 12.06 16.55 28.93
N LEU A 554 11.63 15.56 29.70
CA LEU A 554 10.69 15.74 30.83
C LEU A 554 11.23 16.71 31.90
N VAL A 555 12.50 16.60 32.28
CA VAL A 555 13.12 17.50 33.27
C VAL A 555 13.37 18.90 32.71
N ALA A 556 13.64 19.04 31.40
CA ALA A 556 13.72 20.34 30.74
C ALA A 556 12.38 21.11 30.83
N HIS A 557 11.26 20.39 30.85
CA HIS A 557 9.91 20.93 31.06
C HIS A 557 9.51 21.03 32.55
N GLY A 558 10.45 20.82 33.48
CA GLY A 558 10.29 21.10 34.91
C GLY A 558 9.74 19.95 35.76
N LEU A 559 9.54 18.76 35.18
CA LEU A 559 9.06 17.59 35.92
C LEU A 559 10.17 16.96 36.79
N LYS A 560 9.78 16.40 37.93
CA LYS A 560 10.63 15.68 38.87
C LYS A 560 10.78 14.23 38.41
N VAL A 561 11.90 13.89 37.79
CA VAL A 561 12.13 12.55 37.19
C VAL A 561 13.18 11.74 37.94
N ALA A 562 12.88 10.45 38.16
CA ALA A 562 13.88 9.44 38.51
C ALA A 562 14.14 8.51 37.32
N MET A 563 15.40 8.12 37.13
CA MET A 563 15.83 7.15 36.14
C MET A 563 16.48 5.96 36.87
N ILE A 564 15.84 4.80 36.78
CA ILE A 564 16.30 3.53 37.38
C ILE A 564 17.07 2.77 36.30
N ASN A 565 18.30 2.36 36.59
CA ASN A 565 19.15 1.64 35.64
C ASN A 565 20.01 0.58 36.34
N ASP A 566 20.20 -0.58 35.73
CA ASP A 566 20.97 -1.70 36.31
C ASP A 566 22.49 -1.43 36.41
N SER A 567 23.00 -0.54 35.54
CA SER A 567 24.41 -0.14 35.46
C SER A 567 24.73 1.12 36.29
N PRO A 568 25.99 1.31 36.75
CA PRO A 568 26.41 2.53 37.44
C PRO A 568 26.42 3.78 36.55
N PHE A 569 26.43 3.61 35.21
CA PHE A 569 26.36 4.67 34.21
C PHE A 569 25.21 4.47 33.19
N PRO A 570 24.61 5.55 32.65
CA PRO A 570 23.63 5.50 31.56
C PRO A 570 24.30 5.14 30.21
N GLY A 571 23.52 5.14 29.12
CA GLY A 571 23.92 4.76 27.77
C GLY A 571 23.40 3.39 27.32
N GLY A 572 22.90 2.59 28.26
CA GLY A 572 22.34 1.25 28.04
C GLY A 572 23.23 0.33 27.20
N GLU A 573 22.61 -0.60 26.46
CA GLU A 573 23.36 -1.51 25.58
C GLU A 573 24.13 -0.76 24.49
N CYS A 574 23.56 0.29 23.90
CA CYS A 574 24.16 0.99 22.77
C CYS A 574 25.53 1.62 23.11
N LEU A 575 25.69 2.19 24.31
CA LEU A 575 26.99 2.68 24.77
C LEU A 575 27.92 1.54 25.18
N TRP A 576 27.45 0.60 26.00
CA TRP A 576 28.37 -0.31 26.70
C TRP A 576 28.69 -1.61 25.95
N ARG A 577 27.73 -2.15 25.20
CA ARG A 577 27.79 -3.50 24.62
C ARG A 577 27.33 -3.60 23.15
N GLY A 578 27.01 -2.48 22.51
CA GLY A 578 26.43 -2.44 21.16
C GLY A 578 27.12 -1.43 20.24
N CYS A 579 26.46 -0.31 19.97
CA CYS A 579 26.81 0.66 18.94
C CYS A 579 28.23 1.25 19.09
N ILE A 580 28.57 1.78 20.26
CA ILE A 580 29.84 2.50 20.44
C ILE A 580 31.06 1.55 20.44
N PRO A 581 31.07 0.38 21.13
CA PRO A 581 32.21 -0.53 21.08
C PRO A 581 32.42 -1.15 19.69
N SER A 582 31.35 -1.51 18.97
CA SER A 582 31.47 -2.02 17.58
C SER A 582 32.09 -0.98 16.65
N LYS A 583 31.63 0.27 16.69
CA LYS A 583 32.13 1.35 15.84
C LYS A 583 33.58 1.75 16.18
N ALA A 584 33.97 1.64 17.46
CA ALA A 584 35.37 1.84 17.87
C ALA A 584 36.31 0.77 17.27
N TRP A 585 35.89 -0.50 17.21
CA TRP A 585 36.64 -1.54 16.50
C TRP A 585 36.60 -1.37 14.98
N ARG A 586 35.43 -1.04 14.41
CA ARG A 586 35.23 -0.79 12.96
C ARG A 586 36.21 0.25 12.45
N ALA A 587 36.31 1.40 13.12
CA ALA A 587 37.24 2.47 12.74
C ALA A 587 38.73 2.02 12.67
N ALA A 588 39.16 1.09 13.53
CA ALA A 588 40.50 0.52 13.47
C ALA A 588 40.65 -0.49 12.32
N ALA A 589 39.63 -1.32 12.09
CA ALA A 589 39.56 -2.28 10.99
C ALA A 589 39.57 -1.56 9.62
N ASP A 590 38.86 -0.44 9.48
CA ASP A 590 38.87 0.38 8.26
C ASP A 590 40.23 0.97 7.96
N ARG A 591 40.92 1.51 8.97
CA ARG A 591 42.30 2.00 8.82
C ARG A 591 43.27 0.89 8.41
N ILE A 592 43.05 -0.35 8.84
CA ILE A 592 43.84 -1.52 8.39
C ILE A 592 43.51 -1.82 6.92
N ARG A 593 42.23 -1.87 6.55
CA ARG A 593 41.78 -2.13 5.17
C ARG A 593 42.28 -1.07 4.19
N ASP A 594 42.18 0.22 4.53
CA ASP A 594 42.70 1.34 3.73
C ASP A 594 44.19 1.13 3.41
N ARG A 595 45.03 0.96 4.44
CA ARG A 595 46.49 0.81 4.29
C ARG A 595 46.93 -0.41 3.48
N LEU A 596 46.05 -1.40 3.29
CA LEU A 596 46.29 -2.57 2.44
C LEU A 596 45.92 -2.31 0.96
N HIS A 597 44.96 -1.43 0.68
CA HIS A 597 44.38 -1.22 -0.66
C HIS A 597 44.74 0.14 -1.30
N ASP A 598 45.33 1.08 -0.54
CA ASP A 598 45.83 2.40 -1.00
C ASP A 598 46.89 2.34 -2.14
N GLY A 599 47.34 1.14 -2.54
CA GLY A 599 48.35 0.93 -3.59
C GLY A 599 48.02 1.59 -4.94
N HIS A 600 46.74 1.66 -5.30
CA HIS A 600 46.27 2.31 -6.52
C HIS A 600 46.47 3.84 -6.51
N LEU A 601 46.56 4.46 -5.33
CA LEU A 601 46.86 5.89 -5.14
C LEU A 601 48.36 6.20 -5.20
N GLY A 602 49.21 5.21 -5.51
CA GLY A 602 50.67 5.33 -5.47
C GLY A 602 51.26 5.29 -4.05
N ILE A 603 50.43 5.06 -3.03
CA ILE A 603 50.89 4.86 -1.64
C ILE A 603 51.39 3.43 -1.52
N THR A 604 52.65 3.23 -1.10
CA THR A 604 53.19 1.87 -0.91
C THR A 604 52.45 1.16 0.23
N PRO A 605 51.73 0.05 -0.01
CA PRO A 605 50.95 -0.62 1.03
C PRO A 605 51.85 -1.18 2.14
N GLY A 606 51.51 -0.86 3.38
CA GLY A 606 52.21 -1.36 4.57
C GLY A 606 51.40 -2.47 5.24
N LYS A 607 52.07 -3.48 5.79
CA LYS A 607 51.41 -4.43 6.70
C LYS A 607 51.17 -3.75 8.04
N ALA A 608 49.99 -3.14 8.19
CA ALA A 608 49.52 -2.67 9.48
C ALA A 608 49.50 -3.83 10.49
N LYS A 609 49.98 -3.58 11.71
CA LYS A 609 49.94 -4.55 12.80
C LYS A 609 48.98 -4.03 13.88
N LEU A 610 47.96 -4.82 14.18
CA LEU A 610 47.05 -4.51 15.28
C LEU A 610 47.74 -4.72 16.63
N ASP A 611 47.56 -3.75 17.53
CA ASP A 611 47.84 -3.90 18.96
C ASP A 611 46.51 -4.00 19.70
N TRP A 612 46.20 -5.20 20.18
CA TRP A 612 44.92 -5.51 20.83
C TRP A 612 44.74 -4.75 22.15
N SER A 613 45.82 -4.57 22.92
CA SER A 613 45.77 -3.85 24.20
C SER A 613 45.56 -2.36 24.00
N ALA A 614 46.21 -1.77 22.98
CA ALA A 614 45.99 -0.37 22.62
C ALA A 614 44.57 -0.13 22.06
N LEU A 615 44.05 -1.05 21.24
CA LEU A 615 42.68 -1.02 20.73
C LEU A 615 41.66 -1.02 21.88
N GLU A 616 41.82 -1.95 22.82
CA GLU A 616 40.92 -2.10 23.97
C GLU A 616 41.01 -0.93 24.96
N GLY A 617 42.22 -0.41 25.21
CA GLY A 617 42.41 0.80 26.00
C GLY A 617 41.72 2.02 25.38
N ALA A 618 41.83 2.19 24.05
CA ALA A 618 41.14 3.27 23.33
C ALA A 618 39.60 3.10 23.37
N ARG A 619 39.09 1.87 23.15
CA ARG A 619 37.67 1.56 23.24
C ARG A 619 37.11 1.89 24.62
N ARG A 620 37.69 1.34 25.69
CA ARG A 620 37.23 1.54 27.08
C ARG A 620 37.24 3.01 27.47
N ASN A 621 38.31 3.74 27.13
CA ASN A 621 38.39 5.19 27.37
C ASN A 621 37.24 5.97 26.72
N VAL A 622 36.82 5.62 25.50
CA VAL A 622 35.64 6.25 24.85
C VAL A 622 34.35 5.92 25.61
N LEU A 623 34.14 4.66 26.01
CA LEU A 623 32.92 4.26 26.72
C LEU A 623 32.81 4.95 28.09
N GLU A 624 33.87 4.85 28.88
CA GLU A 624 33.94 5.41 30.25
C GLU A 624 33.82 6.94 30.24
N THR A 625 34.51 7.62 29.31
CA THR A 625 34.38 9.07 29.15
C THR A 625 32.94 9.47 28.81
N ARG A 626 32.28 8.79 27.86
CA ARG A 626 30.90 9.13 27.48
C ARG A 626 29.89 8.78 28.57
N GLY A 627 30.08 7.67 29.28
CA GLY A 627 29.22 7.26 30.39
C GLY A 627 29.27 8.21 31.58
N ASP A 628 30.48 8.62 31.98
CA ASP A 628 30.69 9.63 33.03
C ASP A 628 30.15 11.00 32.61
N MET A 629 30.36 11.43 31.36
CA MET A 629 29.77 12.66 30.82
C MET A 629 28.24 12.62 30.85
N ALA A 630 27.61 11.52 30.42
CA ALA A 630 26.16 11.36 30.42
C ALA A 630 25.60 11.39 31.86
N LEU A 631 26.19 10.63 32.79
CA LEU A 631 25.80 10.64 34.21
C LEU A 631 25.94 12.03 34.87
N LYS A 632 26.99 12.78 34.49
CA LYS A 632 27.19 14.17 34.94
C LYS A 632 26.15 15.12 34.36
N THR A 633 25.80 14.98 33.07
CA THR A 633 24.71 15.73 32.44
C THR A 633 23.38 15.45 33.12
N ASP A 634 23.03 14.18 33.34
CA ASP A 634 21.74 13.77 33.93
C ASP A 634 21.58 14.31 35.35
N LYS A 635 22.60 14.14 36.19
CA LYS A 635 22.64 14.74 37.54
C LYS A 635 22.64 16.27 37.48
N GLY A 636 23.29 16.87 36.48
CA GLY A 636 23.36 18.32 36.25
C GLY A 636 22.01 18.95 35.88
N VAL A 637 21.20 18.27 35.06
CA VAL A 637 19.82 18.69 34.77
C VAL A 637 18.83 18.34 35.88
N LYS A 638 19.27 17.57 36.91
CA LYS A 638 18.52 17.11 38.09
C LYS A 638 17.66 15.85 37.92
N ILE A 639 17.97 14.99 36.94
CA ILE A 639 17.45 13.62 36.94
C ILE A 639 18.00 12.88 38.17
N LYS A 640 17.12 12.27 38.97
CA LYS A 640 17.54 11.36 40.04
C LYS A 640 17.94 10.03 39.40
N TYR A 641 19.23 9.86 39.13
CA TYR A 641 19.78 8.56 38.76
C TYR A 641 19.79 7.61 39.96
N ILE A 642 19.22 6.42 39.80
CA ILE A 642 19.19 5.35 40.80
C ILE A 642 19.71 4.07 40.15
N GLN A 643 20.77 3.49 40.71
CA GLN A 643 21.23 2.18 40.26
C GLN A 643 20.40 1.08 40.91
N GLY A 644 19.82 0.19 40.11
CA GLY A 644 19.03 -0.96 40.55
C GLY A 644 18.05 -1.45 39.48
N PHE A 645 17.33 -2.53 39.80
CA PHE A 645 16.28 -3.11 38.98
C PHE A 645 14.91 -2.62 39.43
N GLY A 646 14.16 -1.95 38.56
CA GLY A 646 12.78 -1.54 38.83
C GLY A 646 11.81 -2.69 38.64
N ARG A 647 10.98 -2.98 39.65
CA ARG A 647 9.90 -3.98 39.61
C ARG A 647 8.58 -3.35 40.01
N PHE A 648 7.52 -3.47 39.22
CA PHE A 648 6.23 -2.90 39.59
C PHE A 648 5.65 -3.61 40.84
N VAL A 649 5.06 -2.83 41.73
CA VAL A 649 4.33 -3.33 42.91
C VAL A 649 2.83 -3.21 42.68
N ASP A 650 2.43 -2.13 42.01
CA ASP A 650 1.11 -1.82 41.47
C ASP A 650 1.30 -0.88 40.26
N ASP A 651 0.25 -0.21 39.79
CA ASP A 651 0.29 0.70 38.65
C ASP A 651 0.86 2.10 38.95
N HIS A 652 1.17 2.42 40.20
CA HIS A 652 1.75 3.71 40.64
C HIS A 652 3.01 3.59 41.51
N THR A 653 3.47 2.36 41.78
CA THR A 653 4.61 2.09 42.67
C THR A 653 5.60 1.12 42.04
N VAL A 654 6.88 1.48 42.06
CA VAL A 654 7.99 0.62 41.63
C VAL A 654 8.91 0.34 42.83
N PHE A 655 9.26 -0.92 43.04
CA PHE A 655 10.32 -1.32 43.97
C PHE A 655 11.66 -1.29 43.24
N VAL A 656 12.65 -0.57 43.77
CA VAL A 656 13.99 -0.48 43.19
C VAL A 656 14.93 -1.42 43.92
N ASP A 657 15.15 -2.60 43.34
CA ASP A 657 16.06 -3.61 43.88
C ASP A 657 17.53 -3.24 43.61
N THR A 658 18.26 -2.97 44.68
CA THR A 658 19.69 -2.58 44.66
C THR A 658 20.62 -3.75 44.98
N SER A 659 20.08 -4.94 45.25
CA SER A 659 20.85 -6.10 45.73
C SER A 659 21.88 -6.64 44.73
N GLY A 660 21.65 -6.42 43.42
CA GLY A 660 22.56 -6.80 42.32
C GLY A 660 23.49 -5.69 41.84
N ASN A 661 23.55 -4.53 42.52
CA ASN A 661 24.35 -3.40 42.06
C ASN A 661 25.86 -3.71 42.04
N GLN A 662 26.54 -3.26 40.98
CA GLN A 662 27.98 -3.41 40.77
C GLN A 662 28.62 -2.15 40.19
N ASP A 663 29.92 -1.95 40.41
CA ASP A 663 30.67 -0.79 39.92
C ASP A 663 31.21 -0.95 38.48
N ASP A 664 31.13 -2.14 37.88
CA ASP A 664 31.54 -2.38 36.48
C ASP A 664 30.39 -2.09 35.50
N PRO A 665 30.51 -1.10 34.59
CA PRO A 665 29.51 -0.84 33.55
C PRO A 665 29.67 -1.71 32.30
N HIS A 666 30.81 -2.38 32.11
CA HIS A 666 31.07 -3.17 30.90
C HIS A 666 30.26 -4.47 30.89
N THR A 667 30.02 -5.08 32.05
CA THR A 667 29.15 -6.25 32.23
C THR A 667 27.71 -5.86 32.61
N ARG A 668 26.76 -6.81 32.51
CA ARG A 668 25.40 -6.64 33.04
C ARG A 668 25.37 -7.10 34.50
N ALA A 669 24.66 -6.37 35.34
CA ALA A 669 24.33 -6.82 36.68
C ALA A 669 23.38 -8.03 36.63
N GLU A 670 23.48 -8.93 37.59
CA GLU A 670 22.55 -10.04 37.78
C GLU A 670 21.52 -9.70 38.88
N ASN A 671 20.30 -10.25 38.78
CA ASN A 671 19.33 -10.17 39.87
C ASN A 671 19.80 -11.08 41.02
N ALA A 672 19.89 -10.55 42.24
CA ALA A 672 20.23 -11.36 43.40
C ALA A 672 19.02 -12.22 43.87
N ASP A 673 19.32 -13.38 44.47
CA ASP A 673 18.32 -14.30 45.05
C ASP A 673 17.41 -13.66 46.11
N LYS A 674 17.86 -12.55 46.71
CA LYS A 674 17.18 -11.85 47.80
C LYS A 674 17.13 -10.35 47.48
N PRO A 675 16.03 -9.87 46.88
CA PRO A 675 15.89 -8.45 46.54
C PRO A 675 15.98 -7.58 47.79
N ASN A 676 16.65 -6.43 47.68
CA ASN A 676 16.81 -5.46 48.75
C ASN A 676 16.82 -4.04 48.18
N GLY A 677 15.95 -3.17 48.70
CA GLY A 677 15.62 -1.92 48.03
C GLY A 677 14.48 -1.17 48.70
N GLU A 678 14.01 -0.12 48.04
CA GLU A 678 12.92 0.72 48.52
C GLU A 678 11.83 0.90 47.44
N PRO A 679 10.54 0.99 47.83
CA PRO A 679 9.47 1.40 46.93
C PRO A 679 9.51 2.91 46.67
N ILE A 680 9.15 3.29 45.45
CA ILE A 680 9.05 4.68 44.99
C ILE A 680 7.71 4.84 44.27
N THR A 681 6.95 5.87 44.64
CA THR A 681 5.66 6.21 44.00
C THR A 681 5.85 7.18 42.82
N PHE A 682 4.99 7.07 41.80
CA PHE A 682 5.11 7.88 40.59
C PHE A 682 3.76 8.29 40.00
N GLY A 683 3.73 9.44 39.32
CA GLY A 683 2.59 9.87 38.51
C GLY A 683 2.50 9.11 37.18
N CYS A 684 3.60 9.06 36.43
CA CYS A 684 3.74 8.26 35.20
C CYS A 684 4.98 7.36 35.25
N ALA A 685 4.97 6.28 34.46
CA ALA A 685 6.14 5.43 34.26
C ALA A 685 6.48 5.28 32.76
N VAL A 686 7.77 5.18 32.44
CA VAL A 686 8.27 4.92 31.08
C VAL A 686 9.19 3.71 31.11
N ILE A 687 8.79 2.62 30.47
CA ILE A 687 9.55 1.37 30.41
C ILE A 687 10.47 1.40 29.19
N ALA A 688 11.79 1.41 29.45
CA ALA A 688 12.85 1.59 28.46
C ALA A 688 13.98 0.55 28.63
N THR A 689 13.65 -0.66 29.10
CA THR A 689 14.61 -1.71 29.48
C THR A 689 15.38 -2.35 28.32
N GLY A 690 14.98 -2.09 27.08
CA GLY A 690 15.66 -2.59 25.88
C GLY A 690 15.48 -4.09 25.65
N ALA A 691 16.44 -4.72 24.96
CA ALA A 691 16.39 -6.12 24.58
C ALA A 691 17.80 -6.76 24.54
N PRO A 692 18.13 -7.73 25.43
CA PRO A 692 19.40 -8.44 25.36
C PRO A 692 19.53 -9.32 24.09
N PRO A 693 20.75 -9.81 23.76
CA PRO A 693 20.99 -10.74 22.67
C PRO A 693 20.16 -12.02 22.82
N PHE A 694 19.52 -12.45 21.73
CA PHE A 694 18.75 -13.69 21.68
C PHE A 694 19.62 -14.85 21.20
N VAL A 695 19.74 -15.90 22.02
CA VAL A 695 20.42 -17.15 21.65
C VAL A 695 19.37 -18.22 21.34
N PRO A 696 19.30 -18.74 20.10
CA PRO A 696 18.34 -19.78 19.72
C PRO A 696 18.66 -21.13 20.40
N PRO A 697 17.68 -22.05 20.50
CA PRO A 697 17.84 -23.35 21.16
C PRO A 697 18.62 -24.37 20.30
N ILE A 698 19.83 -24.00 19.89
CA ILE A 698 20.80 -24.86 19.21
C ILE A 698 21.52 -25.70 20.28
N PRO A 699 21.63 -27.03 20.14
CA PRO A 699 22.33 -27.87 21.12
C PRO A 699 23.78 -27.42 21.35
N GLY A 700 24.14 -27.12 22.60
CA GLY A 700 25.47 -26.64 22.98
C GLY A 700 25.68 -25.13 22.82
N ALA A 701 24.67 -24.36 22.40
CA ALA A 701 24.75 -22.90 22.32
C ALA A 701 24.71 -22.24 23.70
N VAL A 702 23.67 -22.54 24.50
CA VAL A 702 23.47 -21.97 25.84
C VAL A 702 24.53 -22.48 26.80
N GLU A 703 24.85 -23.77 26.76
CA GLU A 703 25.92 -24.39 27.56
C GLU A 703 27.31 -23.85 27.19
N GLY A 704 27.45 -23.24 26.02
CA GLY A 704 28.69 -22.63 25.54
C GLY A 704 28.90 -21.19 26.00
N LEU A 705 27.90 -20.53 26.62
CA LEU A 705 27.96 -19.14 27.10
C LEU A 705 28.65 -18.96 28.46
N VAL A 706 28.85 -20.07 29.21
CA VAL A 706 29.48 -20.04 30.54
C VAL A 706 30.93 -19.56 30.47
N GLU A 707 31.51 -19.15 31.60
CA GLU A 707 32.92 -18.75 31.68
C GLU A 707 33.86 -19.88 31.18
N GLY A 708 34.81 -19.54 30.31
CA GLY A 708 35.67 -20.51 29.59
C GLY A 708 34.96 -21.32 28.49
N GLY A 709 33.67 -21.06 28.27
CA GLY A 709 32.87 -21.53 27.15
C GLY A 709 33.33 -20.94 25.82
N GLY A 710 32.81 -21.50 24.72
CA GLY A 710 33.23 -21.15 23.36
C GLY A 710 32.29 -20.22 22.60
N VAL A 711 31.16 -19.84 23.20
CA VAL A 711 30.09 -19.07 22.56
C VAL A 711 30.03 -17.68 23.17
N LEU A 712 30.00 -16.66 22.31
CA LEU A 712 29.97 -15.25 22.65
C LEU A 712 28.70 -14.61 22.10
N THR A 713 28.28 -13.51 22.71
CA THR A 713 27.16 -12.66 22.25
C THR A 713 27.64 -11.21 22.12
N SER A 714 26.75 -10.28 21.74
CA SER A 714 27.02 -8.84 21.85
C SER A 714 27.32 -8.39 23.28
N ASP A 715 26.94 -9.13 24.33
CA ASP A 715 27.31 -8.77 25.70
C ASP A 715 28.73 -9.22 26.08
N THR A 716 29.24 -10.32 25.52
CA THR A 716 30.49 -10.97 25.97
C THR A 716 31.67 -10.86 25.01
N VAL A 717 31.46 -10.54 23.72
CA VAL A 717 32.55 -10.43 22.72
C VAL A 717 33.66 -9.43 23.11
N TRP A 718 33.30 -8.38 23.85
CA TRP A 718 34.21 -7.32 24.33
C TRP A 718 35.19 -7.77 25.43
N GLN A 719 35.09 -9.01 25.90
CA GLN A 719 35.93 -9.59 26.97
C GLN A 719 37.11 -10.42 26.41
N LEU A 720 37.25 -10.50 25.08
CA LEU A 720 38.35 -11.20 24.42
C LEU A 720 39.72 -10.60 24.79
N GLU A 721 40.58 -11.39 25.45
CA GLU A 721 41.94 -10.99 25.82
C GLU A 721 42.88 -10.81 24.62
N GLN A 722 42.56 -11.46 23.50
CA GLN A 722 43.35 -11.45 22.26
C GLN A 722 42.47 -11.70 21.04
N GLN A 723 42.93 -11.25 19.88
CA GLN A 723 42.29 -11.51 18.60
C GLN A 723 42.23 -13.03 18.31
N PRO A 724 41.04 -13.59 17.96
CA PRO A 724 40.92 -14.98 17.51
C PRO A 724 41.53 -15.16 16.11
N LYS A 725 42.04 -16.35 15.81
CA LYS A 725 42.55 -16.72 14.47
C LYS A 725 41.43 -17.28 13.59
N LYS A 726 40.45 -17.96 14.18
CA LYS A 726 39.30 -18.55 13.50
C LYS A 726 38.00 -18.32 14.26
N LEU A 727 36.93 -17.99 13.54
CA LEU A 727 35.64 -17.62 14.09
C LEU A 727 34.50 -18.24 13.28
N VAL A 728 33.42 -18.65 13.93
CA VAL A 728 32.10 -18.75 13.28
C VAL A 728 31.21 -17.63 13.80
N VAL A 729 30.49 -16.95 12.92
CA VAL A 729 29.38 -16.06 13.30
C VAL A 729 28.07 -16.73 12.89
N ILE A 730 27.10 -16.79 13.79
CA ILE A 730 25.77 -17.35 13.54
C ILE A 730 24.78 -16.18 13.50
N GLY A 731 24.03 -16.07 12.41
CA GLY A 731 23.15 -14.93 12.11
C GLY A 731 23.84 -13.88 11.23
N GLY A 732 23.17 -13.52 10.14
CA GLY A 732 23.51 -12.51 9.14
C GLY A 732 22.62 -11.27 9.20
N GLY A 733 22.11 -10.93 10.39
CA GLY A 733 21.62 -9.58 10.69
C GLY A 733 22.80 -8.61 10.91
N ALA A 734 22.49 -7.32 11.08
CA ALA A 734 23.48 -6.24 11.19
C ALA A 734 24.66 -6.55 12.15
N ILE A 735 24.37 -6.97 13.38
CA ILE A 735 25.39 -7.30 14.40
C ILE A 735 26.33 -8.41 13.90
N GLY A 736 25.79 -9.47 13.31
CA GLY A 736 26.58 -10.61 12.85
C GLY A 736 27.53 -10.23 11.70
N LEU A 737 27.05 -9.45 10.74
CA LEU A 737 27.85 -8.98 9.61
C LEU A 737 28.94 -7.99 10.01
N GLU A 738 28.62 -7.02 10.87
CA GLU A 738 29.60 -6.09 11.42
C GLU A 738 30.72 -6.83 12.16
N MET A 739 30.37 -7.76 13.06
CA MET A 739 31.36 -8.57 13.78
C MET A 739 32.19 -9.44 12.82
N ALA A 740 31.55 -10.10 11.85
CA ALA A 740 32.25 -10.95 10.89
C ALA A 740 33.30 -10.17 10.08
N GLN A 741 32.94 -8.99 9.57
CA GLN A 741 33.85 -8.18 8.77
C GLN A 741 34.92 -7.49 9.62
N ILE A 742 34.60 -7.01 10.83
CA ILE A 742 35.61 -6.43 11.74
C ILE A 742 36.71 -7.45 12.05
N PHE A 743 36.35 -8.70 12.35
CA PHE A 743 37.34 -9.75 12.58
C PHE A 743 38.09 -10.17 11.31
N GLN A 744 37.44 -10.26 10.14
CA GLN A 744 38.12 -10.53 8.86
C GLN A 744 39.16 -9.44 8.51
N ASP A 745 38.82 -8.16 8.70
CA ASP A 745 39.73 -7.03 8.46
C ASP A 745 40.90 -7.00 9.46
N PHE A 746 40.68 -7.39 10.73
CA PHE A 746 41.77 -7.66 11.66
C PHE A 746 42.64 -8.88 11.26
N GLY A 747 42.17 -9.73 10.33
CA GLY A 747 42.93 -10.86 9.79
C GLY A 747 42.50 -12.25 10.30
N THR A 748 41.39 -12.33 11.04
CA THR A 748 40.77 -13.59 11.47
C THR A 748 40.12 -14.29 10.26
N SER A 749 40.13 -15.62 10.22
CA SER A 749 39.33 -16.38 9.25
C SER A 749 37.93 -16.64 9.82
N VAL A 750 36.90 -16.19 9.12
CA VAL A 750 35.51 -16.11 9.59
C VAL A 750 34.58 -16.88 8.65
N ILE A 751 33.70 -17.70 9.22
CA ILE A 751 32.57 -18.31 8.51
C ILE A 751 31.29 -17.72 9.10
N LEU A 752 30.47 -17.04 8.29
CA LEU A 752 29.15 -16.57 8.69
C LEU A 752 28.08 -17.59 8.24
N LEU A 753 27.19 -17.95 9.15
CA LEU A 753 26.14 -18.95 8.98
C LEU A 753 24.78 -18.31 9.23
N GLU A 754 24.00 -18.08 8.16
CA GLU A 754 22.61 -17.60 8.21
C GLU A 754 21.64 -18.72 7.83
N ALA A 755 20.58 -18.87 8.62
CA ALA A 755 19.54 -19.90 8.44
C ALA A 755 18.45 -19.48 7.44
N GLN A 756 18.21 -18.17 7.27
CA GLN A 756 17.38 -17.62 6.20
C GLN A 756 18.09 -17.73 4.84
N ASP A 757 17.32 -17.55 3.76
CA ASP A 757 17.79 -17.54 2.38
C ASP A 757 18.77 -16.39 2.07
N ARG A 758 18.60 -15.24 2.75
CA ARG A 758 19.43 -14.04 2.62
C ARG A 758 19.83 -13.43 3.95
N ILE A 759 20.91 -12.64 3.91
CA ILE A 759 21.30 -11.72 4.98
C ILE A 759 20.42 -10.45 4.99
N LEU A 760 20.48 -9.67 6.08
CA LEU A 760 19.81 -8.35 6.23
C LEU A 760 18.35 -8.34 5.77
N ALA A 761 17.49 -9.03 6.50
CA ALA A 761 16.06 -9.13 6.19
C ALA A 761 15.36 -7.75 6.12
N GLU A 762 15.83 -6.80 6.90
CA GLU A 762 15.37 -5.41 6.99
C GLU A 762 15.79 -4.52 5.81
N VAL A 763 16.82 -4.91 5.04
CA VAL A 763 17.32 -4.16 3.88
C VAL A 763 16.77 -4.75 2.58
N GLU A 764 16.68 -3.93 1.53
CA GLU A 764 16.23 -4.38 0.21
C GLU A 764 17.04 -5.59 -0.34
N PRO A 765 16.39 -6.59 -0.98
CA PRO A 765 17.06 -7.81 -1.43
C PRO A 765 18.24 -7.58 -2.37
N GLU A 766 18.19 -6.56 -3.24
CA GLU A 766 19.28 -6.27 -4.18
C GLU A 766 20.55 -5.75 -3.49
N ILE A 767 20.39 -4.95 -2.43
CA ILE A 767 21.49 -4.48 -1.58
C ILE A 767 22.09 -5.66 -0.79
N ALA A 768 21.25 -6.47 -0.16
CA ALA A 768 21.69 -7.64 0.59
C ALA A 768 22.46 -8.65 -0.30
N LYS A 769 21.99 -8.88 -1.53
CA LYS A 769 22.67 -9.73 -2.52
C LYS A 769 24.02 -9.16 -2.94
N HIS A 770 24.10 -7.86 -3.26
CA HIS A 770 25.35 -7.22 -3.66
C HIS A 770 26.39 -7.27 -2.53
N LEU A 771 25.98 -6.93 -1.29
CA LEU A 771 26.85 -7.04 -0.11
C LEU A 771 27.33 -8.49 0.11
N THR A 772 26.45 -9.49 -0.04
CA THR A 772 26.84 -10.91 0.06
C THR A 772 27.93 -11.29 -0.95
N GLY A 773 27.90 -10.74 -2.17
CA GLY A 773 28.98 -10.90 -3.15
C GLY A 773 30.30 -10.34 -2.64
N VAL A 774 30.31 -9.03 -2.30
CA VAL A 774 31.51 -8.31 -1.84
C VAL A 774 32.14 -8.94 -0.59
N LEU A 775 31.33 -9.51 0.31
CA LEU A 775 31.82 -10.20 1.51
C LEU A 775 32.45 -11.57 1.23
N ASN A 776 32.04 -12.25 0.15
CA ASN A 776 32.61 -13.54 -0.26
C ASN A 776 33.86 -13.40 -1.15
N ASP A 777 34.15 -12.20 -1.66
CA ASP A 777 35.35 -11.93 -2.48
C ASP A 777 36.66 -11.90 -1.63
N ASP A 778 36.60 -11.69 -0.31
CA ASP A 778 37.77 -11.83 0.57
C ASP A 778 37.93 -13.29 1.03
N PRO A 779 39.07 -13.96 0.76
CA PRO A 779 39.28 -15.37 1.11
C PRO A 779 39.31 -15.67 2.63
N ARG A 780 39.20 -14.66 3.49
CA ARG A 780 39.10 -14.81 4.95
C ARG A 780 37.67 -14.78 5.46
N LEU A 781 36.67 -14.38 4.66
CA LEU A 781 35.26 -14.40 5.02
C LEU A 781 34.48 -15.27 4.04
N THR A 782 33.57 -16.10 4.57
CA THR A 782 32.63 -16.86 3.74
C THR A 782 31.25 -16.79 4.36
N VAL A 783 30.26 -16.38 3.58
CA VAL A 783 28.86 -16.27 3.98
C VAL A 783 28.09 -17.45 3.39
N HIS A 784 27.53 -18.29 4.25
CA HIS A 784 26.58 -19.33 3.87
C HIS A 784 25.19 -18.98 4.36
N THR A 785 24.22 -18.94 3.45
CA THR A 785 22.79 -18.78 3.76
C THR A 785 22.06 -20.13 3.66
N SER A 786 20.79 -20.19 4.06
CA SER A 786 19.96 -21.39 4.12
C SER A 786 20.54 -22.54 4.97
N VAL A 787 21.41 -22.23 5.95
CA VAL A 787 22.14 -23.27 6.70
C VAL A 787 21.35 -23.77 7.91
N LYS A 788 21.46 -25.08 8.18
CA LYS A 788 20.92 -25.68 9.40
C LYS A 788 22.03 -26.06 10.36
N ILE A 789 22.09 -25.42 11.51
CA ILE A 789 23.09 -25.72 12.55
C ILE A 789 22.58 -26.89 13.41
N ASP A 790 23.33 -27.99 13.42
CA ASP A 790 22.96 -29.22 14.12
C ASP A 790 23.44 -29.20 15.59
N LYS A 791 24.69 -28.75 15.84
CA LYS A 791 25.30 -28.75 17.18
C LYS A 791 26.54 -27.86 17.28
N ILE A 792 26.71 -27.22 18.45
CA ILE A 792 27.95 -26.58 18.90
C ILE A 792 28.56 -27.43 20.03
N SER A 793 29.90 -27.50 20.10
CA SER A 793 30.59 -28.24 21.17
C SER A 793 32.06 -27.83 21.28
N GLY A 794 32.62 -27.87 22.49
CA GLY A 794 34.02 -27.51 22.76
C GLY A 794 34.15 -26.48 23.88
N LYS A 795 35.29 -25.78 23.91
CA LYS A 795 35.61 -24.69 24.84
C LYS A 795 36.29 -23.56 24.07
N ALA A 796 36.48 -22.40 24.71
CA ALA A 796 37.31 -21.31 24.20
C ALA A 796 38.63 -21.82 23.56
N GLY A 797 38.93 -21.35 22.35
CA GLY A 797 40.11 -21.76 21.57
C GLY A 797 40.00 -23.12 20.86
N ALA A 798 38.91 -23.88 21.03
CA ALA A 798 38.75 -25.21 20.44
C ALA A 798 37.27 -25.61 20.26
N VAL A 799 36.48 -24.76 19.60
CA VAL A 799 35.05 -25.00 19.33
C VAL A 799 34.86 -25.73 18.00
N THR A 800 33.91 -26.65 17.96
CA THR A 800 33.44 -27.34 16.77
C THR A 800 31.97 -27.04 16.52
N VAL A 801 31.66 -26.48 15.35
CA VAL A 801 30.30 -26.22 14.87
C VAL A 801 29.97 -27.22 13.76
N LYS A 802 28.87 -27.96 13.93
CA LYS A 802 28.31 -28.84 12.90
C LYS A 802 27.07 -28.21 12.31
N TYR A 803 27.03 -28.15 10.98
CA TYR A 803 25.92 -27.55 10.23
C TYR A 803 25.72 -28.29 8.90
N LYS A 804 24.60 -28.01 8.25
CA LYS A 804 24.30 -28.41 6.88
C LYS A 804 24.14 -27.17 6.01
N ASP A 805 24.62 -27.22 4.78
CA ASP A 805 24.41 -26.19 3.78
C ASP A 805 23.01 -26.27 3.14
N SER A 806 22.75 -25.40 2.16
CA SER A 806 21.52 -25.37 1.36
C SER A 806 21.18 -26.71 0.70
N ASP A 807 22.19 -27.51 0.35
CA ASP A 807 22.05 -28.80 -0.32
C ASP A 807 21.83 -29.94 0.70
N GLY A 808 21.78 -29.63 2.00
CA GLY A 808 21.64 -30.58 3.10
C GLY A 808 22.91 -31.36 3.42
N LYS A 809 24.05 -31.03 2.80
CA LYS A 809 25.35 -31.69 3.00
C LYS A 809 25.96 -31.24 4.31
N ALA A 810 26.45 -32.21 5.09
CA ALA A 810 26.96 -31.97 6.44
C ALA A 810 28.42 -31.47 6.42
N HIS A 811 28.67 -30.41 7.19
CA HIS A 811 29.95 -29.75 7.39
C HIS A 811 30.34 -29.70 8.87
N SER A 812 31.63 -29.47 9.13
CA SER A 812 32.16 -29.33 10.49
C SER A 812 33.29 -28.30 10.53
N ALA A 813 33.01 -27.11 11.04
CA ALA A 813 34.02 -26.07 11.25
C ALA A 813 34.70 -26.25 12.62
N LYS A 814 36.03 -26.05 12.67
CA LYS A 814 36.81 -25.96 13.91
C LYS A 814 37.41 -24.57 14.04
N VAL A 815 37.02 -23.86 15.10
CA VAL A 815 37.29 -22.43 15.30
C VAL A 815 37.65 -22.14 16.76
N ASP A 816 38.15 -20.94 17.04
CA ASP A 816 38.52 -20.55 18.39
C ASP A 816 37.28 -20.15 19.20
N TYR A 817 36.32 -19.46 18.58
CA TYR A 817 35.07 -19.01 19.19
C TYR A 817 33.91 -19.01 18.19
N VAL A 818 32.68 -18.92 18.72
CA VAL A 818 31.44 -18.72 17.97
C VAL A 818 30.75 -17.45 18.47
N ILE A 819 30.36 -16.53 17.60
CA ILE A 819 29.55 -15.34 17.96
C ILE A 819 28.10 -15.57 17.54
N MET A 820 27.17 -15.33 18.47
CA MET A 820 25.73 -15.31 18.23
C MET A 820 25.30 -13.89 17.84
N GLY A 821 25.15 -13.65 16.54
CA GLY A 821 24.54 -12.47 15.93
C GLY A 821 23.05 -12.67 15.60
N THR A 822 22.36 -13.55 16.33
CA THR A 822 21.00 -14.06 16.06
C THR A 822 19.85 -13.12 16.47
N GLY A 823 20.10 -11.81 16.45
CA GLY A 823 19.16 -10.78 16.86
C GLY A 823 19.05 -10.58 18.38
N LYS A 824 18.05 -9.79 18.79
CA LYS A 824 17.76 -9.40 20.18
C LYS A 824 16.31 -9.75 20.52
N ARG A 825 15.99 -9.89 21.82
CA ARG A 825 14.63 -10.12 22.29
C ARG A 825 14.44 -9.50 23.68
N PRO A 826 13.34 -8.76 23.95
CA PRO A 826 13.12 -8.22 25.27
C PRO A 826 12.89 -9.32 26.30
N VAL A 827 13.35 -9.04 27.52
CA VAL A 827 13.09 -9.86 28.71
C VAL A 827 12.22 -9.02 29.63
N LEU A 828 11.00 -9.49 29.86
CA LEU A 828 10.01 -8.82 30.71
C LEU A 828 9.96 -9.42 32.12
N ASP A 829 10.60 -10.57 32.32
CA ASP A 829 10.69 -11.26 33.61
C ASP A 829 11.42 -10.38 34.63
N GLY A 830 10.86 -10.27 35.82
CA GLY A 830 11.36 -9.40 36.89
C GLY A 830 10.82 -7.96 36.87
N LEU A 831 10.15 -7.51 35.81
CA LEU A 831 9.43 -6.22 35.82
C LEU A 831 8.09 -6.30 36.57
N ASP A 832 7.50 -7.49 36.75
CA ASP A 832 6.21 -7.72 37.40
C ASP A 832 5.05 -6.91 36.78
N LEU A 833 5.02 -6.84 35.43
CA LEU A 833 4.07 -6.07 34.63
C LEU A 833 2.59 -6.43 34.88
N ASP A 834 2.32 -7.64 35.36
CA ASP A 834 0.99 -8.11 35.73
C ASP A 834 0.38 -7.29 36.88
N LYS A 835 1.20 -6.88 37.86
CA LYS A 835 0.76 -6.04 38.98
C LYS A 835 0.39 -4.61 38.55
N ALA A 836 1.07 -4.12 37.51
CA ALA A 836 0.77 -2.84 36.89
C ALA A 836 -0.32 -2.93 35.80
N ASN A 837 -0.89 -4.12 35.53
CA ASN A 837 -1.87 -4.36 34.45
C ASN A 837 -1.37 -4.00 33.03
N VAL A 838 -0.05 -4.04 32.80
CA VAL A 838 0.56 -3.71 31.50
C VAL A 838 0.55 -4.93 30.57
N ALA A 839 -0.14 -4.80 29.44
CA ALA A 839 -0.29 -5.86 28.44
C ALA A 839 1.00 -6.08 27.64
N SER A 840 1.36 -7.36 27.46
CA SER A 840 2.44 -7.80 26.59
C SER A 840 1.99 -8.93 25.67
N GLU A 841 2.64 -9.09 24.53
CA GLU A 841 2.41 -10.20 23.59
C GLU A 841 3.77 -10.66 23.05
N ARG A 842 4.03 -11.97 22.96
CA ARG A 842 5.28 -12.53 22.37
C ARG A 842 6.58 -11.92 22.92
N SER A 843 6.61 -11.63 24.23
CA SER A 843 7.74 -10.98 24.92
C SER A 843 8.03 -9.54 24.48
N VAL A 844 7.06 -8.80 23.91
CA VAL A 844 7.14 -7.34 23.73
C VAL A 844 5.99 -6.65 24.45
N ILE A 845 6.22 -5.44 24.97
CA ILE A 845 5.16 -4.59 25.52
C ILE A 845 4.42 -3.95 24.33
N LYS A 846 3.08 -3.91 24.39
CA LYS A 846 2.30 -3.21 23.36
C LYS A 846 2.25 -1.73 23.68
N ALA A 847 2.70 -0.90 22.74
CA ALA A 847 2.59 0.55 22.79
C ALA A 847 1.90 1.08 21.53
N ASP A 848 1.13 2.17 21.66
CA ASP A 848 0.55 2.90 20.53
C ASP A 848 1.57 3.85 19.86
N ALA A 849 1.15 4.58 18.82
CA ALA A 849 1.99 5.57 18.14
C ALA A 849 2.34 6.79 19.02
N ARG A 850 1.79 6.90 20.24
CA ARG A 850 2.14 7.88 21.28
C ARG A 850 2.94 7.25 22.43
N CYS A 851 3.45 6.03 22.22
CA CYS A 851 4.21 5.22 23.16
C CYS A 851 3.45 4.80 24.43
N ARG A 852 2.11 4.91 24.47
CA ARG A 852 1.27 4.51 25.62
C ARG A 852 1.01 3.01 25.62
N THR A 853 1.05 2.39 26.79
CA THR A 853 0.68 0.97 26.97
C THR A 853 -0.84 0.78 27.11
N SER A 854 -1.29 -0.41 27.52
CA SER A 854 -2.68 -0.63 27.96
C SER A 854 -3.10 0.19 29.18
N VAL A 855 -2.14 0.77 29.92
CA VAL A 855 -2.37 1.62 31.08
C VAL A 855 -2.04 3.07 30.72
N PRO A 856 -2.98 4.04 30.82
CA PRO A 856 -2.83 5.37 30.21
C PRO A 856 -1.62 6.20 30.68
N HIS A 857 -1.18 6.00 31.92
CA HIS A 857 -0.05 6.70 32.54
C HIS A 857 1.26 5.88 32.53
N ILE A 858 1.25 4.69 31.91
CA ILE A 858 2.45 3.87 31.70
C ILE A 858 2.78 3.78 30.21
N PHE A 859 4.01 4.13 29.87
CA PHE A 859 4.55 4.20 28.52
C PHE A 859 5.63 3.14 28.32
N ALA A 860 5.91 2.76 27.07
CA ALA A 860 7.01 1.87 26.74
C ALA A 860 7.69 2.28 25.43
N ILE A 861 9.03 2.25 25.40
CA ILE A 861 9.86 2.81 24.32
C ILE A 861 11.13 1.99 24.06
N GLY A 862 11.66 2.08 22.83
CA GLY A 862 12.84 1.36 22.39
C GLY A 862 12.61 -0.14 22.26
N ASP A 863 13.69 -0.92 22.28
CA ASP A 863 13.64 -2.33 21.89
C ASP A 863 12.59 -3.18 22.66
N VAL A 864 12.17 -2.77 23.87
CA VAL A 864 11.16 -3.48 24.68
C VAL A 864 9.77 -3.57 24.03
N ILE A 865 9.44 -2.66 23.08
CA ILE A 865 8.20 -2.72 22.29
C ILE A 865 8.35 -3.46 20.96
N GLY A 866 9.57 -3.92 20.62
CA GLY A 866 9.87 -4.58 19.36
C GLY A 866 10.05 -3.60 18.19
N GLY A 867 9.73 -4.03 16.97
CA GLY A 867 9.96 -3.25 15.75
C GLY A 867 11.45 -3.20 15.37
N LEU A 868 11.89 -2.05 14.84
CA LEU A 868 13.31 -1.80 14.55
C LEU A 868 14.05 -1.41 15.83
N MET A 869 14.86 -2.34 16.35
CA MET A 869 15.59 -2.22 17.62
C MET A 869 16.86 -1.34 17.51
N LEU A 870 16.63 -0.06 17.19
CA LEU A 870 17.65 0.94 16.85
C LEU A 870 17.69 2.07 17.88
N ALA A 871 18.89 2.54 18.21
CA ALA A 871 19.12 3.51 19.28
C ALA A 871 18.46 4.88 19.04
N HIS A 872 18.51 5.38 17.79
CA HIS A 872 17.88 6.65 17.40
C HIS A 872 16.36 6.54 17.29
N THR A 873 15.82 5.38 16.87
CA THR A 873 14.39 5.07 16.95
C THR A 873 13.91 5.06 18.41
N ALA A 874 14.66 4.43 19.32
CA ALA A 874 14.37 4.47 20.75
C ALA A 874 14.41 5.91 21.32
N GLY A 875 15.41 6.72 20.92
CA GLY A 875 15.49 8.15 21.29
C GLY A 875 14.27 8.96 20.81
N GLN A 876 13.85 8.74 19.56
CA GLN A 876 12.67 9.41 18.99
C GLN A 876 11.37 8.97 19.70
N GLN A 877 11.22 7.68 20.01
CA GLN A 877 10.10 7.18 20.83
C GLN A 877 10.13 7.78 22.24
N GLY A 878 11.30 7.97 22.84
CA GLY A 878 11.47 8.66 24.12
C GLY A 878 10.96 10.11 24.11
N ARG A 879 11.24 10.87 23.04
CA ARG A 879 10.68 12.23 22.84
C ARG A 879 9.17 12.20 22.62
N VAL A 880 8.65 11.24 21.85
CA VAL A 880 7.21 11.06 21.66
C VAL A 880 6.49 10.73 22.98
N ALA A 881 7.09 9.88 23.83
CA ALA A 881 6.57 9.60 25.17
C ALA A 881 6.62 10.86 26.06
N ALA A 882 7.73 11.60 26.07
CA ALA A 882 7.87 12.83 26.83
C ALA A 882 6.82 13.89 26.42
N ALA A 883 6.72 14.18 25.12
CA ALA A 883 5.70 15.06 24.54
C ALA A 883 4.28 14.62 24.93
N THR A 884 3.97 13.31 24.85
CA THR A 884 2.66 12.77 25.21
C THR A 884 2.35 12.89 26.71
N ILE A 885 3.36 12.75 27.59
CA ILE A 885 3.23 12.96 29.03
C ILE A 885 2.95 14.44 29.33
N LEU A 886 3.61 15.35 28.62
CA LEU A 886 3.44 16.81 28.71
C LEU A 886 2.10 17.30 28.12
N GLY A 887 1.38 16.45 27.39
CA GLY A 887 0.09 16.77 26.76
C GLY A 887 0.21 17.35 25.34
N GLU A 888 1.39 17.25 24.72
CA GLU A 888 1.66 17.71 23.36
C GLU A 888 1.23 16.67 22.30
N ASP A 889 0.89 17.15 21.09
CA ASP A 889 0.52 16.26 19.98
C ASP A 889 1.74 15.81 19.18
N MET A 890 2.39 14.75 19.66
CA MET A 890 3.46 14.04 18.93
C MET A 890 3.07 12.58 18.67
N LYS A 891 3.49 12.04 17.53
CA LYS A 891 3.33 10.63 17.15
C LYS A 891 4.62 10.11 16.52
N TYR A 892 4.96 8.88 16.86
CA TYR A 892 6.01 8.10 16.21
C TYR A 892 5.47 7.52 14.90
N ASP A 893 6.26 7.62 13.83
CA ASP A 893 5.95 7.13 12.49
C ASP A 893 7.05 6.16 12.04
N GLN A 894 6.77 4.86 12.14
CA GLN A 894 7.72 3.80 11.79
C GLN A 894 8.06 3.81 10.29
N ASP A 895 7.20 4.35 9.43
CA ASP A 895 7.46 4.44 7.98
C ASP A 895 8.52 5.50 7.64
N LYS A 896 9.09 6.17 8.65
CA LYS A 896 10.18 7.15 8.55
C LYS A 896 11.45 6.74 9.29
N ASP A 897 11.49 5.55 9.88
CA ASP A 897 12.71 5.01 10.47
C ASP A 897 13.83 4.92 9.44
N CYS A 898 15.06 5.10 9.91
CA CYS A 898 16.28 4.86 9.15
C CYS A 898 17.17 3.85 9.86
N GLY A 899 18.09 3.23 9.11
CA GLY A 899 19.07 2.29 9.65
C GLY A 899 20.34 2.29 8.83
N VAL A 900 21.46 1.99 9.50
CA VAL A 900 22.79 1.82 8.90
C VAL A 900 23.40 0.55 9.47
N ILE A 901 23.88 -0.30 8.58
CA ILE A 901 24.65 -1.50 8.87
C ILE A 901 26.08 -1.17 8.47
N PHE A 902 26.97 -1.11 9.47
CA PHE A 902 28.33 -0.61 9.33
C PHE A 902 29.29 -1.71 8.86
N THR A 903 28.86 -2.46 7.83
CA THR A 903 29.78 -3.20 6.95
C THR A 903 30.48 -2.23 6.01
N ARG A 904 31.42 -2.71 5.20
CA ARG A 904 32.07 -1.93 4.15
C ARG A 904 32.02 -2.66 2.79
N PRO A 905 31.26 -2.16 1.80
CA PRO A 905 30.42 -0.95 1.85
C PRO A 905 29.29 -1.06 2.88
N GLU A 906 28.82 0.09 3.35
CA GLU A 906 27.76 0.23 4.35
C GLU A 906 26.40 0.08 3.67
N ALA A 907 25.49 -0.69 4.27
CA ALA A 907 24.11 -0.76 3.81
C ALA A 907 23.25 0.17 4.66
N ALA A 908 22.50 1.07 4.04
CA ALA A 908 21.64 2.01 4.75
C ALA A 908 20.26 2.15 4.09
N PHE A 909 19.26 2.47 4.90
CA PHE A 909 17.89 2.72 4.47
C PHE A 909 17.26 3.85 5.26
N VAL A 910 16.28 4.51 4.65
CA VAL A 910 15.29 5.33 5.35
C VAL A 910 13.95 5.19 4.66
N GLY A 911 12.89 5.03 5.45
CA GLY A 911 11.53 4.88 4.99
C GLY A 911 11.27 3.63 4.14
N LEU A 912 10.27 3.72 3.27
CA LEU A 912 9.70 2.55 2.60
C LEU A 912 10.54 2.09 1.39
N SER A 913 10.78 0.78 1.30
CA SER A 913 11.17 0.14 0.04
C SER A 913 10.02 0.14 -0.97
N ILE A 914 10.34 -0.12 -2.24
CA ILE A 914 9.33 -0.20 -3.30
C ILE A 914 8.24 -1.25 -2.98
N ASP A 915 8.62 -2.36 -2.38
CA ASP A 915 7.72 -3.48 -2.07
C ASP A 915 6.90 -3.21 -0.81
N GLN A 916 7.48 -2.57 0.20
CA GLN A 916 6.72 -2.10 1.38
C GLN A 916 5.68 -1.03 0.97
N ALA A 917 6.03 -0.12 0.06
CA ALA A 917 5.12 0.90 -0.45
C ALA A 917 3.96 0.27 -1.24
N LYS A 918 4.26 -0.67 -2.16
CA LYS A 918 3.23 -1.44 -2.90
C LYS A 918 2.34 -2.25 -1.96
N ALA A 919 2.90 -2.91 -0.95
CA ALA A 919 2.14 -3.68 0.04
C ALA A 919 1.18 -2.81 0.88
N LYS A 920 1.48 -1.51 1.03
CA LYS A 920 0.61 -0.51 1.65
C LYS A 920 -0.38 0.15 0.65
N GLY A 921 -0.44 -0.32 -0.60
CA GLY A 921 -1.33 0.23 -1.63
C GLY A 921 -0.88 1.57 -2.22
N ILE A 922 0.38 1.98 -2.01
CA ILE A 922 0.94 3.21 -2.59
C ILE A 922 1.40 2.92 -4.03
N ASP A 923 0.95 3.73 -4.99
CA ASP A 923 1.45 3.68 -6.37
C ASP A 923 2.86 4.27 -6.45
N ALA A 924 3.84 3.49 -6.01
CA ALA A 924 5.23 3.90 -5.89
C ALA A 924 6.05 3.65 -7.16
N VAL A 925 7.15 4.40 -7.29
CA VAL A 925 8.14 4.28 -8.36
C VAL A 925 9.54 4.47 -7.79
N GLU A 926 10.54 3.81 -8.38
CA GLU A 926 11.94 3.89 -7.95
C GLU A 926 12.88 4.38 -9.06
N ALA A 927 13.99 5.02 -8.68
CA ALA A 927 15.16 5.18 -9.55
C ALA A 927 16.42 4.81 -8.75
N LYS A 928 17.40 4.20 -9.42
CA LYS A 928 18.68 3.80 -8.81
C LYS A 928 19.87 4.07 -9.72
N VAL A 929 21.05 4.21 -9.11
CA VAL A 929 22.32 4.49 -9.78
C VAL A 929 23.43 3.67 -9.09
N PRO A 930 24.31 2.97 -9.85
CA PRO A 930 25.43 2.25 -9.26
C PRO A 930 26.54 3.21 -8.82
N MET A 931 27.23 2.90 -7.72
CA MET A 931 28.35 3.73 -7.24
C MET A 931 29.53 3.76 -8.23
N SER A 932 29.64 2.75 -9.10
CA SER A 932 30.68 2.66 -10.13
C SER A 932 30.64 3.76 -11.19
N ILE A 933 29.56 4.57 -11.29
CA ILE A 933 29.51 5.74 -12.19
C ILE A 933 29.68 7.09 -11.47
N ASP A 934 29.71 7.11 -10.13
CA ASP A 934 29.91 8.34 -9.37
C ASP A 934 31.40 8.76 -9.38
N ALA A 935 31.67 10.02 -9.70
CA ALA A 935 33.03 10.52 -9.84
C ALA A 935 33.80 10.52 -8.51
N LYS A 936 33.12 10.75 -7.38
CA LYS A 936 33.75 10.75 -6.06
C LYS A 936 34.10 9.32 -5.61
N ALA A 937 33.22 8.37 -5.84
CA ALA A 937 33.46 6.94 -5.67
C ALA A 937 34.62 6.44 -6.55
N MET A 938 34.69 6.86 -7.82
CA MET A 938 35.84 6.55 -8.69
C MET A 938 37.17 7.07 -8.14
N ILE A 939 37.21 8.30 -7.63
CA ILE A 939 38.43 8.91 -7.06
C ILE A 939 38.92 8.14 -5.83
N ASN A 940 37.99 7.58 -5.04
CA ASN A 940 38.30 6.82 -3.83
C ASN A 940 38.44 5.29 -4.06
N ASN A 941 38.13 4.78 -5.26
CA ASN A 941 37.94 3.36 -5.56
C ASN A 941 36.85 2.67 -4.68
N GLU A 942 35.79 3.41 -4.35
CA GLU A 942 34.63 2.99 -3.55
C GLU A 942 33.46 2.57 -4.47
N LEU A 943 33.75 1.69 -5.43
CA LEU A 943 32.90 1.45 -6.62
C LEU A 943 31.69 0.52 -6.37
N HIS A 944 31.61 -0.11 -5.20
CA HIS A 944 30.61 -1.14 -4.91
C HIS A 944 29.26 -0.55 -4.49
N GLY A 945 28.18 -1.27 -4.84
CA GLY A 945 26.82 -0.91 -4.45
C GLY A 945 26.13 0.13 -5.35
N MET A 946 25.14 0.82 -4.77
CA MET A 946 24.18 1.69 -5.47
C MET A 946 23.46 2.64 -4.50
N ILE A 947 22.88 3.72 -5.01
CA ILE A 947 21.89 4.56 -4.32
C ILE A 947 20.54 4.44 -5.05
N LYS A 948 19.45 4.34 -4.30
CA LYS A 948 18.08 4.16 -4.76
C LYS A 948 17.12 5.12 -4.06
N ILE A 949 16.26 5.80 -4.82
CA ILE A 949 15.17 6.65 -4.32
C ILE A 949 13.83 6.02 -4.69
N VAL A 950 12.91 5.97 -3.73
CA VAL A 950 11.51 5.53 -3.88
C VAL A 950 10.58 6.72 -3.66
N ALA A 951 9.62 6.93 -4.57
CA ALA A 951 8.67 8.03 -4.51
C ALA A 951 7.24 7.59 -4.85
N ASP A 952 6.24 8.23 -4.24
CA ASP A 952 4.84 8.10 -4.63
C ASP A 952 4.59 8.84 -5.97
N LYS A 953 4.02 8.16 -6.97
CA LYS A 953 3.73 8.75 -8.28
C LYS A 953 2.70 9.89 -8.20
N LYS A 954 1.77 9.85 -7.24
CA LYS A 954 0.68 10.82 -7.10
C LYS A 954 1.17 12.15 -6.52
N THR A 955 1.88 12.10 -5.39
CA THR A 955 2.39 13.31 -4.71
C THR A 955 3.80 13.72 -5.14
N GLN A 956 4.52 12.85 -5.85
CA GLN A 956 5.95 12.98 -6.16
C GLN A 956 6.85 13.17 -4.93
N ARG A 957 6.36 12.80 -3.74
CA ARG A 957 7.15 12.80 -2.50
C ARG A 957 8.07 11.60 -2.47
N ILE A 958 9.30 11.82 -2.00
CA ILE A 958 10.24 10.75 -1.67
C ILE A 958 9.75 10.10 -0.38
N ILE A 959 9.45 8.79 -0.45
CA ILE A 959 8.92 7.98 0.65
C ILE A 959 9.94 6.97 1.17
N GLY A 960 11.05 6.79 0.47
CA GLY A 960 12.20 6.04 0.98
C GLY A 960 13.45 6.22 0.14
N VAL A 961 14.60 5.94 0.74
CA VAL A 961 15.92 5.94 0.10
C VAL A 961 16.71 4.76 0.65
N HIS A 962 17.32 3.98 -0.23
CA HIS A 962 18.04 2.75 0.11
C HIS A 962 19.40 2.78 -0.59
N MET A 963 20.46 2.36 0.09
CA MET A 963 21.81 2.42 -0.48
C MET A 963 22.74 1.33 0.03
N LEU A 964 23.70 0.98 -0.82
CA LEU A 964 24.93 0.28 -0.48
C LEU A 964 26.08 1.16 -0.98
N ALA A 965 26.85 1.75 -0.08
CA ALA A 965 27.94 2.66 -0.42
C ALA A 965 28.95 2.75 0.73
N ASP A 966 30.21 3.08 0.44
CA ASP A 966 31.08 3.66 1.48
C ASP A 966 30.54 5.05 1.86
N HIS A 967 30.60 5.39 3.16
CA HIS A 967 30.06 6.63 3.77
C HIS A 967 28.52 6.75 3.79
N ALA A 968 27.79 5.63 3.65
CA ALA A 968 26.34 5.64 3.78
C ALA A 968 25.89 6.13 5.18
N ASP A 969 26.72 5.94 6.21
CA ASP A 969 26.54 6.46 7.57
C ASP A 969 26.27 7.97 7.64
N THR A 970 26.87 8.73 6.73
CA THR A 970 26.77 10.19 6.64
C THR A 970 25.85 10.62 5.49
N LEU A 971 25.87 9.92 4.35
CA LEU A 971 24.97 10.19 3.21
C LEU A 971 23.49 10.02 3.57
N ILE A 972 23.15 9.04 4.44
CA ILE A 972 21.78 8.80 4.85
C ILE A 972 21.17 9.99 5.60
N GLY A 973 21.98 10.85 6.21
CA GLY A 973 21.51 12.05 6.91
C GLY A 973 20.74 13.01 6.02
N GLU A 974 21.13 13.16 4.75
CA GLU A 974 20.39 13.98 3.78
C GLU A 974 19.09 13.29 3.36
N ALA A 975 19.14 11.99 3.10
CA ALA A 975 17.97 11.18 2.76
C ALA A 975 16.91 11.16 3.89
N VAL A 976 17.33 11.16 5.15
CA VAL A 976 16.44 11.31 6.33
C VAL A 976 15.67 12.63 6.27
N MET A 977 16.31 13.73 5.86
CA MET A 977 15.63 15.01 5.67
C MET A 977 14.65 14.98 4.51
N MET A 978 14.97 14.26 3.41
CA MET A 978 14.06 14.10 2.27
C MET A 978 12.77 13.38 2.67
N VAL A 979 12.87 12.23 3.34
CA VAL A 979 11.70 11.44 3.76
C VAL A 979 10.95 12.12 4.90
N SER A 980 11.65 12.55 5.96
CA SER A 980 11.01 13.15 7.14
C SER A 980 10.33 14.48 6.82
N GLY A 981 10.98 15.30 5.99
CA GLY A 981 10.47 16.57 5.46
C GLY A 981 9.39 16.43 4.38
N ASN A 982 9.07 15.21 3.95
CA ASN A 982 8.15 14.91 2.84
C ASN A 982 8.54 15.63 1.54
N MET A 983 9.84 15.73 1.25
CA MET A 983 10.36 16.45 0.09
C MET A 983 9.94 15.79 -1.22
N THR A 984 9.65 16.62 -2.22
CA THR A 984 9.33 16.17 -3.58
C THR A 984 10.57 15.96 -4.44
N LEU A 985 10.43 15.12 -5.47
CA LEU A 985 11.44 14.93 -6.52
C LEU A 985 11.86 16.25 -7.18
N GLU A 986 10.95 17.22 -7.28
CA GLU A 986 11.26 18.56 -7.80
C GLU A 986 12.14 19.37 -6.83
N GLN A 987 11.80 19.39 -5.53
CA GLN A 987 12.59 20.11 -4.53
C GLN A 987 14.03 19.57 -4.43
N VAL A 988 14.20 18.24 -4.41
CA VAL A 988 15.54 17.62 -4.38
C VAL A 988 16.23 17.79 -5.74
N GLY A 989 15.53 17.61 -6.86
CA GLY A 989 16.10 17.76 -8.20
C GLY A 989 16.62 19.17 -8.53
N HIS A 990 16.02 20.21 -7.94
CA HIS A 990 16.42 21.62 -8.06
C HIS A 990 17.45 22.08 -7.01
N ALA A 991 17.71 21.29 -5.96
CA ALA A 991 18.72 21.64 -4.97
C ALA A 991 20.14 21.55 -5.58
N ILE A 992 20.98 22.56 -5.30
CA ILE A 992 22.36 22.60 -5.76
C ILE A 992 23.20 21.76 -4.79
N HIS A 993 23.51 20.53 -5.20
CA HIS A 993 24.39 19.64 -4.45
C HIS A 993 25.86 19.96 -4.79
N PRO A 994 26.80 19.82 -3.83
CA PRO A 994 28.22 20.09 -4.09
C PRO A 994 28.85 19.02 -4.99
N HIS A 995 29.78 19.43 -5.86
CA HIS A 995 30.48 18.54 -6.80
C HIS A 995 32.01 18.66 -6.63
N PRO A 996 32.78 17.55 -6.69
CA PRO A 996 32.32 16.16 -6.76
C PRO A 996 32.00 15.58 -5.37
N THR A 997 30.75 15.14 -5.14
CA THR A 997 30.36 14.42 -3.92
C THR A 997 29.26 13.40 -4.20
N GLN A 998 29.23 12.29 -3.47
CA GLN A 998 28.22 11.24 -3.65
C GLN A 998 26.78 11.74 -3.42
N THR A 999 26.55 12.86 -2.71
CA THR A 999 25.19 13.40 -2.54
C THR A 999 24.62 13.99 -3.83
N GLU A 1000 25.45 14.34 -4.82
CA GLU A 1000 24.95 14.83 -6.11
C GLU A 1000 24.09 13.79 -6.86
N MET A 1001 24.26 12.51 -6.52
CA MET A 1001 23.41 11.41 -6.98
C MET A 1001 21.95 11.55 -6.54
N PHE A 1002 21.65 12.15 -5.38
CA PHE A 1002 20.25 12.34 -4.95
C PHE A 1002 19.51 13.33 -5.86
N GLY A 1003 20.12 14.49 -6.12
CA GLY A 1003 19.60 15.47 -7.07
C GLY A 1003 19.44 14.90 -8.49
N GLU A 1004 20.39 14.06 -8.92
CA GLU A 1004 20.35 13.43 -10.24
C GLU A 1004 19.25 12.36 -10.35
N LEU A 1005 19.14 11.46 -9.38
CA LEU A 1005 18.05 10.47 -9.29
C LEU A 1005 16.68 11.15 -9.25
N ALA A 1006 16.54 12.23 -8.46
CA ALA A 1006 15.31 13.00 -8.35
C ALA A 1006 14.91 13.65 -9.69
N ARG A 1007 15.86 14.26 -10.40
CA ARG A 1007 15.63 14.80 -11.77
C ARG A 1007 15.23 13.71 -12.76
N ARG A 1008 15.93 12.58 -12.80
CA ARG A 1008 15.63 11.44 -13.69
C ARG A 1008 14.23 10.90 -13.44
N LEU A 1009 13.90 10.63 -12.18
CA LEU A 1009 12.62 10.07 -11.77
C LEU A 1009 11.46 11.03 -12.06
N GLY A 1010 11.61 12.31 -11.70
CA GLY A 1010 10.62 13.34 -12.01
C GLY A 1010 10.44 13.57 -13.52
N SER A 1011 11.51 13.47 -14.32
CA SER A 1011 11.44 13.54 -15.78
C SER A 1011 10.63 12.38 -16.36
N ARG A 1012 10.93 11.14 -15.94
CA ARG A 1012 10.19 9.94 -16.37
C ARG A 1012 8.70 10.03 -16.05
N LEU A 1013 8.34 10.49 -14.84
CA LEU A 1013 6.94 10.70 -14.46
C LEU A 1013 6.24 11.75 -15.34
N ARG A 1014 6.90 12.87 -15.67
CA ARG A 1014 6.37 13.87 -16.60
C ARG A 1014 6.17 13.31 -18.00
N ARG A 1015 7.10 12.49 -18.52
CA ARG A 1015 6.95 11.82 -19.83
C ARG A 1015 5.75 10.87 -19.82
N SER A 1016 5.63 9.99 -18.81
CA SER A 1016 4.51 9.06 -18.67
C SER A 1016 3.15 9.78 -18.57
N ALA A 1017 3.08 10.88 -17.82
CA ALA A 1017 1.87 11.70 -17.71
C ALA A 1017 1.50 12.40 -19.03
N LYS A 1018 2.49 12.86 -19.80
CA LYS A 1018 2.26 13.45 -21.14
C LYS A 1018 1.73 12.40 -22.12
N MET A 1019 2.28 11.18 -22.14
CA MET A 1019 1.79 10.10 -23.01
C MET A 1019 0.35 9.70 -22.67
N LYS A 1020 -0.02 9.61 -21.39
CA LYS A 1020 -1.41 9.34 -20.98
C LYS A 1020 -2.39 10.42 -21.47
N LYS A 1021 -1.98 11.69 -21.56
CA LYS A 1021 -2.77 12.80 -22.13
C LYS A 1021 -2.76 12.89 -23.66
N VAL A 1022 -2.03 12.02 -24.35
CA VAL A 1022 -2.02 11.91 -25.82
C VAL A 1022 -2.79 10.67 -26.27
N LYS A 1023 -2.90 9.65 -25.41
CA LYS A 1023 -3.72 8.44 -25.62
C LYS A 1023 -5.17 8.56 -25.12
N ALA A 1024 -5.55 9.68 -24.49
CA ALA A 1024 -6.88 9.99 -23.96
C ALA A 1024 -7.26 11.42 -24.36
#